data_AF-A0A931T1I9-F1
#
_entry.id   AF-A0A931T1I9-F1
#
_cell.length_a   1.000
_cell.length_b   1.000
_cell.length_c   1.000
_cell.angle_alpha   90.00
_cell.angle_beta   90.00
_cell.angle_gamma   90.00
#
_symmetry.space_group_name_H-M   'P 1'
#
loop_
_entity.id
_entity.type
_entity.pdbx_description
1 polymer ?
#
loop_
_entity_poly.entity_id
_entity_poly.type
_entity_poly.pdbx_seq_one_letter_code
_entity_poly.pdbx_strand_id
1 'polypeptide(L)'
;AVGSGTRLGAVTLTNAENVTEAAGLTAASLTQGSGTGTTTLNGAVDTDTAAGVALTTNAITLNSSLTTTGTGPVTFTNAGLLTLNGSIVSDGAVTQNGAGTTTVTGTRSITTTGDAVSFATGVTLSGGTFSIDTTSGGNPAGNSITFASTLTGTTAGAEPLALTAGTGGDILFTGAVGGTRLGAVTVASAHDVTEQAGLTAASLTQGSGTGTTTLNGAVDVDAVGGITVDLTNTVITVGNAGITTNGAGDVTLTATTGNINLGLITATGKTVTMTAGAAISDTNAAANNVTATNLVMTAGTGIGTSADPIDTTISNLEAVGGTGGVFLANTGPLTIGGITPMVGVSATASNITISAASPLTVNEDVTTTGGGIITLSSGATGAPGDDLTINALVSSGTGAINLSAGDTLNVSLAGNVTTGGNIVMTSGAGASVSQANAGGSLSVTNSGGVLTLGTAATQVQSGGDMTINSTGGAATLNNVTAGAALTVTNTGGDLWLGTAGGAGTTVQSNGTTTITNTGGDVIVAKVQNDGVGATTTIQSVDGRMVDDGDIAGAGNYDLLSHGALTLIAGQYISGNTGALSASFDINSSTNSITVAAGTAESTISVNLSGAEPPRDLIIEQLLPGFVLFNGRGTGLLDPSKSAGQFVAAVLANPAGQEVFEAIESDIIETLGDPSGQIEEELRLEEEETSPSQQDQEEEERKRRQSGQQ
;
A
#
# COMPACT_ATOMS: atom_id res chain seq x y z
N ALA A 1 6.12 62.29 -38.49
CA ALA A 1 7.21 61.32 -38.29
C ALA A 1 8.52 61.93 -38.78
N VAL A 2 9.58 61.77 -38.00
CA VAL A 2 10.96 62.13 -38.33
C VAL A 2 11.55 61.00 -39.18
N GLY A 3 12.09 61.31 -40.37
CA GLY A 3 12.70 60.29 -41.26
C GLY A 3 11.73 59.44 -42.08
N SER A 4 10.43 59.75 -42.12
CA SER A 4 9.43 58.89 -42.78
C SER A 4 9.46 58.89 -44.32
N GLY A 5 10.13 59.86 -44.95
CA GLY A 5 10.33 59.87 -46.41
C GLY A 5 11.64 59.23 -46.84
N THR A 6 12.69 59.41 -46.04
CA THR A 6 14.01 58.81 -46.22
C THR A 6 14.60 58.62 -44.84
N ARG A 7 15.03 57.39 -44.54
CA ARG A 7 15.63 57.04 -43.25
C ARG A 7 16.77 58.00 -42.93
N LEU A 8 16.75 58.54 -41.72
CA LEU A 8 17.87 59.36 -41.26
C LEU A 8 19.11 58.50 -41.00
N GLY A 9 20.28 59.12 -40.96
CA GLY A 9 21.47 58.50 -40.37
C GLY A 9 21.31 58.26 -38.87
N ALA A 10 22.43 58.14 -38.15
CA ALA A 10 22.41 58.05 -36.69
C ALA A 10 21.79 59.32 -36.09
N VAL A 11 20.83 59.15 -35.19
CA VAL A 11 20.28 60.24 -34.37
C VAL A 11 20.93 60.16 -33.00
N THR A 12 21.73 61.18 -32.68
CA THR A 12 22.47 61.25 -31.41
C THR A 12 22.06 62.49 -30.64
N LEU A 13 21.60 62.26 -29.41
CA LEU A 13 21.23 63.27 -28.42
C LEU A 13 22.29 63.24 -27.32
N THR A 14 23.18 64.24 -27.27
CA THR A 14 24.25 64.27 -26.27
C THR A 14 23.68 64.47 -24.86
N ASN A 15 22.80 65.45 -24.70
CA ASN A 15 22.01 65.69 -23.50
C ASN A 15 20.67 66.35 -23.87
N ALA A 16 19.67 66.16 -23.02
CA ALA A 16 18.41 66.89 -23.05
C ALA A 16 17.76 66.85 -21.66
N GLU A 17 17.02 67.88 -21.28
CA GLU A 17 16.14 67.75 -20.11
C GLU A 17 15.00 66.81 -20.46
N ASN A 18 14.22 67.12 -21.48
CA ASN A 18 13.16 66.25 -22.00
C ASN A 18 13.35 66.02 -23.50
N VAL A 19 13.01 64.82 -23.95
CA VAL A 19 12.92 64.47 -25.37
C VAL A 19 11.49 64.04 -25.62
N THR A 20 10.83 64.59 -26.63
CA THR A 20 9.51 64.14 -27.04
C THR A 20 9.49 63.92 -28.53
N GLU A 21 9.39 62.65 -28.92
CA GLU A 21 9.05 62.24 -30.27
C GLU A 21 7.51 62.09 -30.31
N ALA A 22 6.84 62.79 -31.23
CA ALA A 22 5.38 62.89 -31.25
C ALA A 22 4.69 61.97 -32.29
N ALA A 23 5.35 61.62 -33.38
CA ALA A 23 4.71 61.11 -34.60
C ALA A 23 5.46 59.96 -35.31
N GLY A 24 6.58 59.48 -34.76
CA GLY A 24 7.42 58.38 -35.22
C GLY A 24 8.84 58.81 -35.60
N LEU A 25 9.80 57.91 -35.48
CA LEU A 25 11.19 58.07 -35.89
C LEU A 25 11.62 56.89 -36.79
N THR A 26 12.18 57.18 -37.95
CA THR A 26 12.84 56.20 -38.83
C THR A 26 14.29 56.66 -39.08
N ALA A 27 15.26 55.97 -38.48
CA ALA A 27 16.68 56.37 -38.47
C ALA A 27 17.62 55.16 -38.53
N ALA A 28 18.92 55.37 -38.72
CA ALA A 28 19.90 54.27 -38.62
C ALA A 28 20.02 53.78 -37.17
N SER A 29 19.97 54.72 -36.21
CA SER A 29 20.01 54.47 -34.76
C SER A 29 19.43 55.64 -33.98
N LEU A 30 19.05 55.41 -32.73
CA LEU A 30 18.67 56.46 -31.77
C LEU A 30 19.50 56.31 -30.50
N THR A 31 20.36 57.27 -30.22
CA THR A 31 21.23 57.27 -29.04
C THR A 31 21.00 58.53 -28.23
N GLN A 32 20.76 58.38 -26.93
CA GLN A 32 20.74 59.48 -25.96
C GLN A 32 21.77 59.19 -24.87
N GLY A 33 22.83 60.00 -24.83
CA GLY A 33 23.96 59.79 -23.93
C GLY A 33 23.70 60.23 -22.49
N SER A 34 22.82 61.22 -22.30
CA SER A 34 22.38 61.67 -20.97
C SER A 34 21.05 62.42 -21.04
N GLY A 35 20.33 62.46 -19.92
CA GLY A 35 19.15 63.30 -19.77
C GLY A 35 18.71 63.39 -18.32
N THR A 36 18.13 64.53 -17.93
CA THR A 36 17.71 64.79 -16.54
C THR A 36 16.21 64.64 -16.31
N GLY A 37 15.41 64.64 -17.39
CA GLY A 37 13.96 64.51 -17.37
C GLY A 37 13.51 63.30 -18.18
N THR A 38 12.42 63.45 -18.94
CA THR A 38 11.73 62.32 -19.58
C THR A 38 12.00 62.26 -21.07
N THR A 39 12.33 61.06 -21.56
CA THR A 39 12.31 60.73 -22.98
C THR A 39 11.01 60.02 -23.31
N THR A 40 10.11 60.70 -24.01
CA THR A 40 8.79 60.22 -24.41
C THR A 40 8.77 59.94 -25.91
N LEU A 41 8.41 58.71 -26.28
CA LEU A 41 8.31 58.25 -27.67
C LEU A 41 6.85 57.92 -27.98
N ASN A 42 6.10 58.88 -28.52
CA ASN A 42 4.67 58.75 -28.82
C ASN A 42 4.39 58.06 -30.16
N GLY A 43 5.28 58.19 -31.13
CA GLY A 43 5.19 57.45 -32.38
C GLY A 43 6.16 56.27 -32.44
N ALA A 44 5.98 55.43 -33.46
CA ALA A 44 6.80 54.24 -33.66
C ALA A 44 8.26 54.62 -33.92
N VAL A 45 9.19 53.92 -33.28
CA VAL A 45 10.63 54.04 -33.53
C VAL A 45 11.09 52.86 -34.37
N ASP A 46 11.78 53.12 -35.47
CA ASP A 46 12.33 52.13 -36.39
C ASP A 46 13.81 52.46 -36.64
N THR A 47 14.69 51.53 -36.27
CA THR A 47 16.15 51.60 -36.54
C THR A 47 16.65 50.34 -37.28
N ASP A 48 17.67 50.47 -38.13
CA ASP A 48 18.11 49.37 -39.01
C ASP A 48 19.61 49.11 -39.07
N THR A 49 20.35 49.59 -38.06
CA THR A 49 21.79 49.32 -37.93
C THR A 49 22.13 48.74 -36.57
N ALA A 50 23.32 48.13 -36.48
CA ALA A 50 23.83 47.49 -35.27
C ALA A 50 23.95 48.40 -34.04
N ALA A 51 23.86 49.72 -34.21
CA ALA A 51 23.82 50.66 -33.09
C ALA A 51 22.44 50.68 -32.37
N GLY A 52 21.36 50.30 -33.06
CA GLY A 52 20.02 50.14 -32.49
C GLY A 52 19.50 51.39 -31.75
N VAL A 53 18.93 51.16 -30.57
CA VAL A 53 18.42 52.19 -29.67
C VAL A 53 19.10 52.11 -28.30
N ALA A 54 19.69 53.21 -27.83
CA ALA A 54 20.26 53.31 -26.50
C ALA A 54 19.87 54.64 -25.83
N LEU A 55 19.11 54.58 -24.74
CA LEU A 55 18.56 55.75 -24.06
C LEU A 55 19.03 55.85 -22.61
N THR A 56 19.82 56.88 -22.30
CA THR A 56 20.24 57.21 -20.93
C THR A 56 19.61 58.52 -20.49
N THR A 57 18.70 58.46 -19.52
CA THR A 57 17.95 59.62 -19.00
C THR A 57 17.34 59.32 -17.63
N ASN A 58 16.63 60.28 -17.02
CA ASN A 58 15.89 60.03 -15.78
C ASN A 58 14.69 59.09 -16.03
N ALA A 59 13.68 59.50 -16.79
CA ALA A 59 12.51 58.66 -17.07
C ALA A 59 12.38 58.36 -18.58
N ILE A 60 11.81 57.20 -18.91
CA ILE A 60 11.56 56.80 -20.30
C ILE A 60 10.11 56.36 -20.43
N THR A 61 9.40 56.86 -21.43
CA THR A 61 8.04 56.44 -21.75
C THR A 61 7.97 56.05 -23.22
N LEU A 62 7.83 54.74 -23.48
CA LEU A 62 7.62 54.19 -24.82
C LEU A 62 6.11 54.00 -25.04
N ASN A 63 5.46 54.90 -25.76
CA ASN A 63 4.02 54.90 -26.02
C ASN A 63 3.60 54.16 -27.29
N SER A 64 4.54 53.84 -28.17
CA SER A 64 4.30 53.13 -29.43
C SER A 64 5.36 52.05 -29.65
N SER A 65 5.29 51.33 -30.77
CA SER A 65 6.23 50.25 -31.06
C SER A 65 7.66 50.75 -31.21
N LEU A 66 8.62 49.94 -30.76
CA LEU A 66 10.04 50.13 -31.04
C LEU A 66 10.55 48.93 -31.82
N THR A 67 11.12 49.19 -32.99
CA THR A 67 11.67 48.17 -33.88
C THR A 67 13.14 48.45 -34.15
N THR A 68 13.98 47.44 -33.95
CA THR A 68 15.37 47.45 -34.40
C THR A 68 15.60 46.27 -35.35
N THR A 69 16.41 46.50 -36.38
CA THR A 69 16.90 45.48 -37.31
C THR A 69 18.41 45.63 -37.49
N GLY A 70 19.08 44.66 -38.12
CA GLY A 70 20.51 44.75 -38.41
C GLY A 70 21.37 44.58 -37.16
N THR A 71 21.00 43.62 -36.31
CA THR A 71 21.62 43.32 -35.01
C THR A 71 21.53 44.45 -33.97
N GLY A 72 20.64 45.41 -34.16
CA GLY A 72 20.53 46.60 -33.31
C GLY A 72 19.94 46.28 -31.94
N PRO A 73 20.63 46.54 -30.81
CA PRO A 73 20.10 46.31 -29.47
C PRO A 73 19.10 47.41 -29.06
N VAL A 74 18.37 47.15 -27.97
CA VAL A 74 17.54 48.14 -27.26
C VAL A 74 18.02 48.24 -25.83
N THR A 75 18.61 49.37 -25.44
CA THR A 75 19.11 49.60 -24.08
C THR A 75 18.40 50.77 -23.42
N PHE A 76 17.82 50.54 -22.24
CA PHE A 76 17.19 51.54 -21.38
C PHE A 76 18.01 51.72 -20.09
N THR A 77 18.66 52.88 -19.96
CA THR A 77 19.38 53.31 -18.77
C THR A 77 18.58 54.42 -18.07
N ASN A 78 17.41 54.06 -17.52
CA ASN A 78 16.51 54.96 -16.78
C ASN A 78 16.91 55.07 -15.29
N ALA A 79 17.13 56.27 -14.76
CA ALA A 79 17.36 56.48 -13.32
C ALA A 79 16.07 56.44 -12.49
N GLY A 80 14.98 56.95 -13.07
CA GLY A 80 13.59 56.88 -12.60
C GLY A 80 12.77 55.90 -13.44
N LEU A 81 11.46 56.06 -13.55
CA LEU A 81 10.56 55.05 -14.14
C LEU A 81 10.80 54.82 -15.65
N LEU A 82 10.91 53.56 -16.06
CA LEU A 82 10.68 53.10 -17.43
C LEU A 82 9.21 52.66 -17.57
N THR A 83 8.50 53.25 -18.53
CA THR A 83 7.11 52.87 -18.85
C THR A 83 7.04 52.31 -20.26
N LEU A 84 6.65 51.03 -20.38
CA LEU A 84 6.43 50.32 -21.64
C LEU A 84 4.93 50.25 -21.93
N ASN A 85 4.46 51.21 -22.73
CA ASN A 85 3.10 51.27 -23.26
C ASN A 85 3.05 50.80 -24.74
N GLY A 86 4.19 50.41 -25.33
CA GLY A 86 4.32 49.85 -26.67
C GLY A 86 5.17 48.57 -26.67
N SER A 87 4.97 47.71 -27.69
CA SER A 87 5.75 46.49 -27.86
C SER A 87 7.12 46.77 -28.48
N ILE A 88 8.08 45.88 -28.20
CA ILE A 88 9.45 45.93 -28.75
C ILE A 88 9.66 44.73 -29.67
N VAL A 89 10.18 44.99 -30.87
CA VAL A 89 10.68 43.97 -31.80
C VAL A 89 12.14 44.31 -32.05
N SER A 90 13.05 43.46 -31.62
CA SER A 90 14.49 43.75 -31.65
C SER A 90 15.26 42.67 -32.40
N ASP A 91 16.22 43.06 -33.22
CA ASP A 91 17.20 42.13 -33.80
C ASP A 91 18.47 42.04 -32.94
N GLY A 92 18.43 42.60 -31.74
CA GLY A 92 19.50 42.55 -30.74
C GLY A 92 18.93 42.44 -29.32
N ALA A 93 19.82 42.39 -28.33
CA ALA A 93 19.41 42.27 -26.93
C ALA A 93 18.53 43.44 -26.46
N VAL A 94 17.55 43.16 -25.60
CA VAL A 94 16.70 44.16 -24.94
C VAL A 94 17.07 44.23 -23.46
N THR A 95 17.64 45.33 -23.02
CA THR A 95 18.23 45.46 -21.69
C THR A 95 17.73 46.70 -20.97
N GLN A 96 17.15 46.52 -19.78
CA GLN A 96 16.99 47.58 -18.80
C GLN A 96 18.11 47.45 -17.76
N ASN A 97 19.02 48.42 -17.73
CA ASN A 97 20.20 48.44 -16.84
C ASN A 97 20.26 49.70 -15.95
N GLY A 98 19.26 50.57 -16.05
CA GLY A 98 19.12 51.74 -15.20
C GLY A 98 18.72 51.39 -13.77
N ALA A 99 18.88 52.35 -12.85
CA ALA A 99 18.55 52.18 -11.44
C ALA A 99 17.04 52.23 -11.13
N GLY A 100 16.22 52.76 -12.04
CA GLY A 100 14.79 52.92 -11.83
C GLY A 100 13.97 51.72 -12.31
N THR A 101 12.80 51.53 -11.72
CA THR A 101 11.89 50.40 -11.99
C THR A 101 11.25 50.46 -13.37
N THR A 102 10.63 49.35 -13.79
CA THR A 102 9.87 49.23 -15.03
C THR A 102 8.38 49.00 -14.76
N THR A 103 7.52 49.64 -15.55
CA THR A 103 6.08 49.35 -15.61
C THR A 103 5.69 49.00 -17.04
N VAL A 104 4.96 47.90 -17.21
CA VAL A 104 4.37 47.45 -18.47
C VAL A 104 2.87 47.63 -18.39
N THR A 105 2.26 48.32 -19.36
CA THR A 105 0.81 48.58 -19.34
C THR A 105 0.08 47.95 -20.52
N GLY A 106 -1.11 47.42 -20.24
CA GLY A 106 -1.91 46.71 -21.24
C GLY A 106 -1.24 45.42 -21.70
N THR A 107 -1.72 44.86 -22.80
CA THR A 107 -1.11 43.65 -23.40
C THR A 107 0.09 44.03 -24.25
N ARG A 108 1.33 43.76 -23.81
CA ARG A 108 2.58 44.15 -24.50
C ARG A 108 3.47 42.94 -24.75
N SER A 109 4.39 43.09 -25.70
CA SER A 109 5.36 42.05 -26.05
C SER A 109 6.77 42.60 -26.22
N ILE A 110 7.76 41.76 -25.93
CA ILE A 110 9.15 41.91 -26.39
C ILE A 110 9.48 40.69 -27.24
N THR A 111 9.90 40.91 -28.48
CA THR A 111 10.29 39.85 -29.39
C THR A 111 11.71 40.09 -29.87
N THR A 112 12.60 39.10 -29.75
CA THR A 112 13.97 39.16 -30.27
C THR A 112 14.25 38.04 -31.28
N THR A 113 15.31 38.18 -32.08
CA THR A 113 15.74 37.20 -33.08
C THR A 113 16.80 36.23 -32.55
N GLY A 114 16.71 35.81 -31.28
CA GLY A 114 17.74 34.98 -30.64
C GLY A 114 18.62 35.73 -29.63
N ASP A 115 18.17 36.89 -29.15
CA ASP A 115 18.92 37.73 -28.23
C ASP A 115 18.29 37.82 -26.84
N ALA A 116 19.14 38.04 -25.84
CA ALA A 116 18.72 38.07 -24.44
C ALA A 116 17.79 39.26 -24.13
N VAL A 117 16.92 39.05 -23.14
CA VAL A 117 16.07 40.09 -22.55
C VAL A 117 16.35 40.16 -21.06
N SER A 118 16.66 41.35 -20.52
CA SER A 118 16.96 41.50 -19.10
C SER A 118 16.43 42.77 -18.46
N PHE A 119 16.00 42.63 -17.21
CA PHE A 119 15.61 43.73 -16.33
C PHE A 119 16.45 43.69 -15.06
N ALA A 120 17.25 44.74 -14.83
CA ALA A 120 18.09 44.85 -13.64
C ALA A 120 17.28 45.19 -12.37
N THR A 121 16.09 45.77 -12.53
CA THR A 121 15.26 46.29 -11.44
C THR A 121 13.84 45.72 -11.48
N GLY A 122 13.03 46.08 -10.48
CA GLY A 122 11.68 45.57 -10.35
C GLY A 122 10.77 45.91 -11.54
N VAL A 123 9.93 44.96 -11.93
CA VAL A 123 8.97 45.07 -13.03
C VAL A 123 7.54 44.96 -12.48
N THR A 124 6.68 45.90 -12.87
CA THR A 124 5.24 45.90 -12.54
C THR A 124 4.41 45.71 -13.80
N LEU A 125 3.52 44.72 -13.81
CA LEU A 125 2.57 44.45 -14.89
C LEU A 125 1.21 45.05 -14.54
N SER A 126 0.61 45.81 -15.46
CA SER A 126 -0.65 46.52 -15.23
C SER A 126 -1.58 46.37 -16.41
N GLY A 127 -2.73 45.72 -16.22
CA GLY A 127 -3.86 45.80 -17.16
C GLY A 127 -3.74 44.93 -18.43
N GLY A 128 -2.88 43.91 -18.45
CA GLY A 128 -2.86 42.92 -19.54
C GLY A 128 -1.70 41.93 -19.47
N THR A 129 -1.62 41.06 -20.48
CA THR A 129 -0.55 40.06 -20.62
C THR A 129 0.76 40.71 -21.04
N PHE A 130 1.85 40.33 -20.39
CA PHE A 130 3.19 40.63 -20.86
C PHE A 130 3.84 39.37 -21.45
N SER A 131 4.27 39.44 -22.71
CA SER A 131 4.97 38.34 -23.36
C SER A 131 6.42 38.68 -23.73
N ILE A 132 7.32 37.71 -23.60
CA ILE A 132 8.69 37.80 -24.09
C ILE A 132 8.98 36.55 -24.93
N ASP A 133 9.42 36.74 -26.16
CA ASP A 133 9.82 35.65 -27.07
C ASP A 133 11.19 35.94 -27.67
N THR A 134 12.18 35.13 -27.31
CA THR A 134 13.55 35.24 -27.86
C THR A 134 13.82 34.29 -29.02
N THR A 135 12.81 33.56 -29.52
CA THR A 135 12.97 32.51 -30.55
C THR A 135 12.59 32.94 -31.96
N SER A 136 12.12 34.18 -32.11
CA SER A 136 11.68 34.71 -33.39
C SER A 136 12.85 34.83 -34.40
N GLY A 137 12.53 35.10 -35.66
CA GLY A 137 13.53 35.18 -36.73
C GLY A 137 14.14 33.82 -37.16
N GLY A 138 13.58 32.70 -36.69
CA GLY A 138 14.05 31.35 -37.03
C GLY A 138 15.10 30.78 -36.08
N ASN A 139 15.13 31.23 -34.82
CA ASN A 139 16.13 30.87 -33.82
C ASN A 139 15.51 30.03 -32.71
N PRO A 140 15.21 28.73 -32.94
CA PRO A 140 14.54 27.88 -31.94
C PRO A 140 15.35 27.70 -30.65
N ALA A 141 16.67 27.90 -30.70
CA ALA A 141 17.52 27.92 -29.51
C ALA A 141 17.19 29.08 -28.57
N GLY A 142 16.75 30.23 -29.13
CA GLY A 142 16.48 31.45 -28.38
C GLY A 142 17.67 31.93 -27.55
N ASN A 143 17.37 32.66 -26.48
CA ASN A 143 18.33 33.22 -25.53
C ASN A 143 17.64 33.55 -24.20
N SER A 144 18.44 33.85 -23.18
CA SER A 144 17.95 33.95 -21.82
C SER A 144 17.08 35.18 -21.55
N ILE A 145 16.12 34.99 -20.65
CA ILE A 145 15.22 36.03 -20.11
C ILE A 145 15.50 36.14 -18.61
N THR A 146 15.90 37.32 -18.15
CA THR A 146 16.29 37.53 -16.75
C THR A 146 15.52 38.66 -16.08
N PHE A 147 14.88 38.35 -14.96
CA PHE A 147 14.35 39.32 -14.01
C PHE A 147 15.24 39.33 -12.76
N ALA A 148 16.09 40.34 -12.64
CA ALA A 148 17.08 40.43 -11.56
C ALA A 148 16.52 40.96 -10.22
N SER A 149 15.22 41.25 -10.17
CA SER A 149 14.53 41.77 -8.99
C SER A 149 13.06 41.35 -9.00
N THR A 150 12.23 41.99 -8.18
CA THR A 150 10.81 41.64 -8.02
C THR A 150 10.02 41.80 -9.31
N LEU A 151 9.13 40.86 -9.62
CA LEU A 151 8.13 40.96 -10.68
C LEU A 151 6.75 40.92 -10.04
N THR A 152 5.86 41.86 -10.32
CA THR A 152 4.55 41.93 -9.64
C THR A 152 3.42 42.39 -10.56
N GLY A 153 2.20 41.97 -10.25
CA GLY A 153 0.97 42.51 -10.86
C GLY A 153 0.49 43.77 -10.14
N THR A 154 -0.63 44.32 -10.60
CA THR A 154 -1.37 45.40 -9.92
C THR A 154 -2.71 44.96 -9.40
N THR A 155 -3.32 43.93 -10.00
CA THR A 155 -4.59 43.36 -9.60
C THR A 155 -4.42 41.85 -9.42
N ALA A 156 -4.66 41.34 -8.22
CA ALA A 156 -4.42 39.93 -7.88
C ALA A 156 -5.09 38.98 -8.90
N GLY A 157 -4.28 38.11 -9.50
CA GLY A 157 -4.73 37.09 -10.47
C GLY A 157 -5.03 37.61 -11.87
N ALA A 158 -4.85 38.91 -12.15
CA ALA A 158 -5.32 39.51 -13.41
C ALA A 158 -4.27 39.59 -14.52
N GLU A 159 -3.00 39.85 -14.21
CA GLU A 159 -1.96 40.11 -15.22
C GLU A 159 -1.12 38.86 -15.55
N PRO A 160 -1.31 38.21 -16.71
CA PRO A 160 -0.55 37.01 -17.08
C PRO A 160 0.86 37.34 -17.59
N LEU A 161 1.76 36.38 -17.48
CA LEU A 161 3.12 36.42 -18.01
C LEU A 161 3.33 35.23 -18.95
N ALA A 162 3.81 35.49 -20.17
CA ALA A 162 4.13 34.45 -21.15
C ALA A 162 5.58 34.56 -21.62
N LEU A 163 6.38 33.51 -21.46
CA LEU A 163 7.82 33.51 -21.75
C LEU A 163 8.19 32.38 -22.71
N THR A 164 9.01 32.69 -23.71
CA THR A 164 9.59 31.74 -24.66
C THR A 164 11.08 32.06 -24.80
N ALA A 165 11.93 31.27 -24.12
CA ALA A 165 13.39 31.41 -24.17
C ALA A 165 14.06 30.43 -25.17
N GLY A 166 13.31 29.47 -25.71
CA GLY A 166 13.83 28.50 -26.67
C GLY A 166 14.56 27.32 -26.02
N THR A 167 15.18 26.46 -26.84
CA THR A 167 15.83 25.23 -26.35
C THR A 167 17.20 25.44 -25.72
N GLY A 168 17.78 26.64 -25.84
CA GLY A 168 19.10 27.01 -25.33
C GLY A 168 19.12 28.29 -24.48
N GLY A 169 17.98 28.99 -24.34
CA GLY A 169 17.86 30.15 -23.46
C GLY A 169 17.23 29.79 -22.12
N ASP A 170 17.75 30.37 -21.05
CA ASP A 170 17.28 30.15 -19.68
C ASP A 170 16.30 31.24 -19.23
N ILE A 171 15.42 30.91 -18.29
CA ILE A 171 14.59 31.89 -17.59
C ILE A 171 15.02 31.96 -16.13
N LEU A 172 15.41 33.15 -15.68
CA LEU A 172 15.86 33.38 -14.30
C LEU A 172 15.02 34.46 -13.61
N PHE A 173 14.42 34.09 -12.48
CA PHE A 173 13.81 35.01 -11.51
C PHE A 173 14.65 35.02 -10.24
N THR A 174 15.38 36.10 -9.99
CA THR A 174 16.21 36.20 -8.77
C THR A 174 15.45 36.76 -7.57
N GLY A 175 14.44 37.61 -7.82
CA GLY A 175 13.59 38.21 -6.81
C GLY A 175 12.19 37.61 -6.79
N ALA A 176 11.40 37.95 -5.78
CA ALA A 176 10.04 37.43 -5.62
C ALA A 176 9.15 37.76 -6.82
N VAL A 177 8.40 36.77 -7.28
CA VAL A 177 7.44 36.87 -8.38
C VAL A 177 6.03 36.88 -7.80
N GLY A 178 5.22 37.86 -8.18
CA GLY A 178 3.83 38.00 -7.76
C GLY A 178 3.62 38.59 -6.37
N GLY A 179 4.38 39.64 -6.00
CA GLY A 179 4.13 40.37 -4.74
C GLY A 179 2.66 40.77 -4.57
N THR A 180 2.06 41.29 -5.64
CA THR A 180 0.64 41.11 -5.94
C THR A 180 0.52 39.93 -6.91
N ARG A 181 -0.29 38.92 -6.53
CA ARG A 181 -0.47 37.67 -7.29
C ARG A 181 -0.61 37.95 -8.78
N LEU A 182 0.24 37.33 -9.59
CA LEU A 182 0.12 37.40 -11.06
C LEU A 182 -1.09 36.58 -11.53
N GLY A 183 -1.51 36.82 -12.78
CA GLY A 183 -2.35 35.86 -13.50
C GLY A 183 -1.61 34.56 -13.81
N ALA A 184 -1.95 33.91 -14.90
CA ALA A 184 -1.22 32.71 -15.33
C ALA A 184 0.24 33.07 -15.69
N VAL A 185 1.20 32.30 -15.17
CA VAL A 185 2.59 32.33 -15.60
C VAL A 185 2.81 31.12 -16.51
N THR A 186 3.13 31.38 -17.77
CA THR A 186 3.32 30.36 -18.80
C THR A 186 4.71 30.47 -19.40
N VAL A 187 5.47 29.38 -19.33
CA VAL A 187 6.72 29.17 -20.05
C VAL A 187 6.43 28.24 -21.22
N ALA A 188 6.47 28.74 -22.44
CA ALA A 188 6.28 27.90 -23.62
C ALA A 188 7.48 26.95 -23.83
N SER A 189 8.69 27.49 -23.71
CA SER A 189 9.95 26.75 -23.77
C SER A 189 11.08 27.51 -23.08
N ALA A 190 12.00 26.77 -22.48
CA ALA A 190 13.28 27.24 -21.97
C ALA A 190 14.28 26.06 -21.94
N HIS A 191 15.58 26.33 -21.83
CA HIS A 191 16.53 25.31 -21.39
C HIS A 191 16.33 25.06 -19.89
N ASP A 192 16.78 26.00 -19.07
CA ASP A 192 16.52 26.02 -17.64
C ASP A 192 15.46 27.06 -17.25
N VAL A 193 14.68 26.76 -16.21
CA VAL A 193 13.85 27.74 -15.50
C VAL A 193 14.26 27.72 -14.05
N THR A 194 14.71 28.87 -13.52
CA THR A 194 15.13 29.00 -12.11
C THR A 194 14.35 30.11 -11.42
N GLU A 195 13.66 29.74 -10.36
CA GLU A 195 12.97 30.62 -9.43
C GLU A 195 13.72 30.57 -8.08
N GLN A 196 14.13 31.73 -7.56
CA GLN A 196 15.01 31.83 -6.38
C GLN A 196 14.33 32.27 -5.07
N ALA A 197 13.22 33.01 -5.11
CA ALA A 197 12.70 33.80 -3.98
C ALA A 197 11.18 33.70 -3.75
N GLY A 198 10.50 32.82 -4.46
CA GLY A 198 9.07 32.54 -4.41
C GLY A 198 8.29 33.07 -5.61
N LEU A 199 7.22 32.35 -5.97
CA LEU A 199 6.27 32.70 -7.01
C LEU A 199 4.83 32.63 -6.49
N THR A 200 4.08 33.71 -6.66
CA THR A 200 2.64 33.77 -6.34
C THR A 200 1.85 34.14 -7.60
N ALA A 201 1.11 33.20 -8.15
CA ALA A 201 0.42 33.36 -9.45
C ALA A 201 -0.94 32.66 -9.48
N ALA A 202 -1.75 32.86 -10.51
CA ALA A 202 -2.97 32.04 -10.67
C ALA A 202 -2.60 30.58 -10.97
N SER A 203 -1.67 30.37 -11.90
CA SER A 203 -1.15 29.05 -12.29
C SER A 203 0.29 29.17 -12.75
N LEU A 204 1.01 28.05 -12.76
CA LEU A 204 2.34 27.94 -13.34
C LEU A 204 2.35 26.79 -14.36
N THR A 205 2.60 27.11 -15.62
CA THR A 205 2.70 26.10 -16.68
C THR A 205 4.03 26.22 -17.42
N GLN A 206 4.66 25.09 -17.70
CA GLN A 206 5.83 24.98 -18.55
C GLN A 206 5.60 23.88 -19.58
N GLY A 207 5.41 24.26 -20.84
CA GLY A 207 5.07 23.31 -21.91
C GLY A 207 6.23 22.44 -22.37
N SER A 208 7.45 22.97 -22.35
CA SER A 208 8.65 22.22 -22.70
C SER A 208 9.89 22.76 -22.01
N GLY A 209 10.88 21.89 -21.85
CA GLY A 209 12.23 22.28 -21.49
C GLY A 209 13.24 21.20 -21.84
N THR A 210 14.50 21.60 -22.00
CA THR A 210 15.60 20.69 -22.34
C THR A 210 16.58 20.47 -21.18
N GLY A 211 16.54 21.31 -20.16
CA GLY A 211 17.38 21.27 -18.96
C GLY A 211 16.58 21.01 -17.68
N THR A 212 16.61 21.97 -16.75
CA THR A 212 16.08 21.84 -15.40
C THR A 212 15.08 22.93 -15.07
N THR A 213 13.96 22.56 -14.47
CA THR A 213 13.07 23.50 -13.78
C THR A 213 13.37 23.42 -12.28
N THR A 214 13.89 24.49 -11.70
CA THR A 214 14.26 24.59 -10.30
C THR A 214 13.41 25.64 -9.61
N LEU A 215 12.65 25.21 -8.60
CA LEU A 215 11.81 26.05 -7.76
C LEU A 215 12.42 26.12 -6.36
N ASN A 216 13.34 27.06 -6.12
CA ASN A 216 14.02 27.17 -4.82
C ASN A 216 13.15 27.89 -3.78
N GLY A 217 12.33 28.85 -4.21
CA GLY A 217 11.38 29.54 -3.36
C GLY A 217 10.01 28.85 -3.30
N ALA A 218 9.14 29.38 -2.44
CA ALA A 218 7.77 28.88 -2.30
C ALA A 218 6.94 29.23 -3.55
N VAL A 219 6.25 28.25 -4.11
CA VAL A 219 5.29 28.46 -5.19
C VAL A 219 3.88 28.39 -4.62
N ASP A 220 3.13 29.48 -4.70
CA ASP A 220 1.72 29.57 -4.28
C ASP A 220 0.85 29.88 -5.51
N VAL A 221 -0.07 28.97 -5.80
CA VAL A 221 -0.97 29.07 -6.96
C VAL A 221 -2.42 28.73 -6.59
N ASP A 222 -3.38 29.45 -7.16
CA ASP A 222 -4.79 29.44 -6.70
C ASP A 222 -5.85 29.36 -7.82
N ALA A 223 -5.49 28.92 -9.03
CA ALA A 223 -6.42 28.84 -10.15
C ALA A 223 -7.73 28.12 -9.81
N VAL A 224 -8.85 28.77 -10.12
CA VAL A 224 -10.22 28.33 -9.75
C VAL A 224 -10.78 27.25 -10.72
N GLY A 225 -10.05 26.89 -11.77
CA GLY A 225 -10.41 25.79 -12.67
C GLY A 225 -9.28 25.37 -13.61
N GLY A 226 -9.13 24.07 -13.86
CA GLY A 226 -8.12 23.52 -14.76
C GLY A 226 -6.91 22.91 -14.04
N ILE A 227 -5.73 22.93 -14.68
CA ILE A 227 -4.45 22.52 -14.09
C ILE A 227 -3.83 23.72 -13.38
N THR A 228 -3.34 23.54 -12.16
CA THR A 228 -2.76 24.64 -11.36
C THR A 228 -1.24 24.71 -11.50
N VAL A 229 -0.58 23.55 -11.55
CA VAL A 229 0.85 23.42 -11.88
C VAL A 229 1.03 22.32 -12.93
N ASP A 230 1.61 22.67 -14.07
CA ASP A 230 1.95 21.72 -15.15
C ASP A 230 3.38 21.99 -15.61
N LEU A 231 4.35 21.14 -15.26
CA LEU A 231 5.75 21.37 -15.56
C LEU A 231 6.31 20.23 -16.40
N THR A 232 6.90 20.56 -17.54
CA THR A 232 7.63 19.61 -18.40
C THR A 232 9.06 20.06 -18.64
N ASN A 233 10.05 19.24 -18.25
CA ASN A 233 11.47 19.46 -18.52
C ASN A 233 12.27 18.14 -18.54
N THR A 234 13.60 18.17 -18.65
CA THR A 234 14.46 16.98 -18.47
C THR A 234 14.57 16.60 -17.00
N VAL A 235 14.80 17.58 -16.12
CA VAL A 235 14.82 17.43 -14.65
C VAL A 235 13.89 18.46 -14.02
N ILE A 236 13.21 18.08 -12.94
CA ILE A 236 12.43 19.02 -12.11
C ILE A 236 12.94 18.93 -10.67
N THR A 237 13.24 20.07 -10.06
CA THR A 237 13.63 20.17 -8.65
C THR A 237 12.66 21.11 -7.94
N VAL A 238 11.91 20.57 -6.99
CA VAL A 238 11.05 21.32 -6.09
C VAL A 238 11.80 21.52 -4.78
N GLY A 239 12.10 22.75 -4.38
CA GLY A 239 12.77 23.03 -3.12
C GLY A 239 11.88 22.80 -1.89
N ASN A 240 12.46 22.85 -0.70
CA ASN A 240 11.76 22.58 0.56
C ASN A 240 10.65 23.60 0.89
N ALA A 241 10.75 24.82 0.35
CA ALA A 241 9.68 25.82 0.44
C ALA A 241 8.41 25.37 -0.31
N GLY A 242 8.61 24.55 -1.34
CA GLY A 242 7.59 23.71 -1.95
C GLY A 242 6.60 24.42 -2.86
N ILE A 243 5.69 23.60 -3.39
CA ILE A 243 4.52 24.02 -4.14
C ILE A 243 3.31 23.95 -3.21
N THR A 244 2.50 25.00 -3.16
CA THR A 244 1.20 25.05 -2.49
C THR A 244 0.13 25.39 -3.51
N THR A 245 -0.90 24.54 -3.61
CA THR A 245 -2.05 24.78 -4.48
C THR A 245 -3.29 25.05 -3.63
N ASN A 246 -3.81 26.28 -3.71
CA ASN A 246 -5.01 26.72 -2.99
C ASN A 246 -6.27 26.70 -3.88
N GLY A 247 -6.08 26.50 -5.18
CA GLY A 247 -7.13 26.50 -6.20
C GLY A 247 -7.80 25.13 -6.38
N ALA A 248 -8.56 24.97 -7.46
CA ALA A 248 -9.25 23.73 -7.80
C ALA A 248 -8.40 22.74 -8.62
N GLY A 249 -7.27 23.16 -9.21
CA GLY A 249 -6.51 22.35 -10.17
C GLY A 249 -5.36 21.50 -9.65
N ASP A 250 -5.10 20.37 -10.31
CA ASP A 250 -4.08 19.39 -9.93
C ASP A 250 -2.63 19.88 -10.15
N VAL A 251 -1.67 19.08 -9.66
CA VAL A 251 -0.24 19.25 -9.89
C VAL A 251 0.25 18.13 -10.81
N THR A 252 0.86 18.49 -11.94
CA THR A 252 1.48 17.55 -12.88
C THR A 252 2.95 17.93 -13.10
N LEU A 253 3.85 16.98 -12.85
CA LEU A 253 5.29 17.13 -13.07
C LEU A 253 5.77 16.04 -14.04
N THR A 254 6.41 16.44 -15.13
CA THR A 254 6.93 15.55 -16.16
C THR A 254 8.41 15.82 -16.39
N ALA A 255 9.28 15.01 -15.80
CA ALA A 255 10.71 14.93 -16.12
C ALA A 255 10.91 13.87 -17.20
N THR A 256 11.06 14.30 -18.45
CA THR A 256 11.01 13.40 -19.62
C THR A 256 12.09 12.31 -19.65
N THR A 257 13.30 12.62 -19.18
CA THR A 257 14.43 11.69 -19.18
C THR A 257 15.21 11.66 -17.87
N GLY A 258 15.06 12.69 -17.02
CA GLY A 258 15.77 12.82 -15.76
C GLY A 258 14.89 12.62 -14.52
N ASN A 259 15.34 13.18 -13.41
CA ASN A 259 14.73 13.00 -12.10
C ASN A 259 13.64 14.05 -11.83
N ILE A 260 12.73 13.70 -10.91
CA ILE A 260 11.99 14.65 -10.10
C ILE A 260 12.58 14.60 -8.69
N ASN A 261 13.14 15.72 -8.24
CA ASN A 261 13.69 15.88 -6.90
C ASN A 261 12.66 16.62 -6.03
N LEU A 262 12.19 15.99 -4.96
CA LEU A 262 11.08 16.47 -4.15
C LEU A 262 11.54 17.11 -2.84
N GLY A 263 11.20 18.38 -2.70
CA GLY A 263 11.16 19.10 -1.44
C GLY A 263 9.78 18.95 -0.82
N LEU A 264 8.83 19.79 -1.20
CA LEU A 264 7.45 19.76 -0.67
C LEU A 264 6.40 20.07 -1.74
N ILE A 265 5.29 19.35 -1.74
CA ILE A 265 4.08 19.62 -2.51
C ILE A 265 2.88 19.52 -1.56
N THR A 266 2.14 20.62 -1.42
CA THR A 266 0.89 20.71 -0.66
C THR A 266 -0.27 20.97 -1.62
N ALA A 267 -1.05 19.93 -1.89
CA ALA A 267 -2.16 19.88 -2.82
C ALA A 267 -3.37 19.15 -2.20
N THR A 268 -3.81 19.64 -1.03
CA THR A 268 -4.88 19.03 -0.23
C THR A 268 -6.20 18.93 -1.01
N GLY A 269 -6.78 17.72 -1.10
CA GLY A 269 -8.04 17.50 -1.82
C GLY A 269 -7.87 17.19 -3.31
N LYS A 270 -6.63 17.01 -3.79
CA LYS A 270 -6.27 17.05 -5.22
C LYS A 270 -5.44 15.85 -5.64
N THR A 271 -5.17 15.75 -6.93
CA THR A 271 -4.27 14.75 -7.49
C THR A 271 -2.90 15.37 -7.77
N VAL A 272 -1.85 14.66 -7.37
CA VAL A 272 -0.48 14.93 -7.77
C VAL A 272 -0.04 13.80 -8.71
N THR A 273 0.36 14.16 -9.92
CA THR A 273 0.87 13.22 -10.93
C THR A 273 2.32 13.53 -11.25
N MET A 274 3.18 12.54 -11.15
CA MET A 274 4.61 12.67 -11.41
C MET A 274 5.08 11.59 -12.37
N THR A 275 5.73 12.00 -13.46
CA THR A 275 6.37 11.11 -14.43
C THR A 275 7.84 11.49 -14.57
N ALA A 276 8.73 10.58 -14.18
CA ALA A 276 10.18 10.74 -14.30
C ALA A 276 10.77 9.67 -15.22
N GLY A 277 11.58 10.07 -16.20
CA GLY A 277 12.34 9.14 -17.03
C GLY A 277 13.40 8.38 -16.23
N ALA A 278 13.93 8.99 -15.17
CA ALA A 278 14.83 8.37 -14.21
C ALA A 278 14.14 8.16 -12.85
N ALA A 279 14.55 8.85 -11.78
CA ALA A 279 14.03 8.61 -10.43
C ALA A 279 13.08 9.72 -9.95
N ILE A 280 12.18 9.37 -9.02
CA ILE A 280 11.52 10.33 -8.14
C ILE A 280 12.18 10.21 -6.77
N SER A 281 12.85 11.25 -6.31
CA SER A 281 13.71 11.21 -5.13
C SER A 281 13.26 12.21 -4.06
N ASP A 282 13.35 11.79 -2.81
CA ASP A 282 13.27 12.67 -1.65
C ASP A 282 14.56 13.53 -1.55
N THR A 283 14.40 14.82 -1.27
CA THR A 283 15.50 15.75 -1.00
C THR A 283 15.31 16.59 0.27
N ASN A 284 14.27 16.32 1.07
CA ASN A 284 14.00 17.03 2.32
C ASN A 284 14.15 16.15 3.57
N ALA A 285 14.69 14.93 3.43
CA ALA A 285 14.85 13.93 4.49
C ALA A 285 13.48 13.54 5.07
N ALA A 286 13.39 13.24 6.37
CA ALA A 286 12.16 12.75 7.01
C ALA A 286 10.95 13.72 7.05
N ALA A 287 10.97 14.80 6.26
CA ALA A 287 9.90 15.77 6.18
C ALA A 287 8.93 15.37 5.06
N ASN A 288 7.62 15.53 5.30
CA ASN A 288 6.60 15.19 4.31
C ASN A 288 6.88 15.84 2.94
N ASN A 289 7.03 15.02 1.89
CA ASN A 289 7.19 15.48 0.51
C ASN A 289 5.85 15.83 -0.13
N VAL A 290 4.79 15.05 0.11
CA VAL A 290 3.51 15.22 -0.59
C VAL A 290 2.32 15.15 0.35
N THR A 291 1.53 16.22 0.40
CA THR A 291 0.18 16.22 0.98
C THR A 291 -0.84 16.34 -0.15
N ALA A 292 -1.67 15.33 -0.37
CA ALA A 292 -2.67 15.31 -1.44
C ALA A 292 -3.82 14.33 -1.11
N THR A 293 -4.83 14.23 -1.97
CA THR A 293 -5.79 13.12 -1.87
C THR A 293 -5.27 11.92 -2.65
N ASN A 294 -4.86 12.14 -3.89
CA ASN A 294 -4.37 11.12 -4.80
C ASN A 294 -2.92 11.39 -5.17
N LEU A 295 -2.09 10.34 -5.20
CA LEU A 295 -0.73 10.40 -5.70
C LEU A 295 -0.52 9.32 -6.76
N VAL A 296 -0.11 9.75 -7.96
CA VAL A 296 0.24 8.89 -9.08
C VAL A 296 1.70 9.15 -9.43
N MET A 297 2.52 8.11 -9.40
CA MET A 297 3.95 8.21 -9.69
C MET A 297 4.40 7.19 -10.73
N THR A 298 5.24 7.61 -11.67
CA THR A 298 5.91 6.72 -12.63
C THR A 298 7.37 7.14 -12.73
N ALA A 299 8.27 6.21 -12.49
CA ALA A 299 9.72 6.42 -12.57
C ALA A 299 10.40 5.26 -13.31
N GLY A 300 11.39 5.56 -14.15
CA GLY A 300 12.18 4.54 -14.83
C GLY A 300 13.15 3.78 -13.90
N THR A 301 13.72 4.47 -12.91
CA THR A 301 14.83 3.95 -12.09
C THR A 301 14.59 3.99 -10.58
N GLY A 302 13.35 4.20 -10.12
CA GLY A 302 12.99 4.13 -8.70
C GLY A 302 12.16 5.31 -8.19
N ILE A 303 11.35 5.03 -7.17
CA ILE A 303 10.61 6.02 -6.38
C ILE A 303 11.06 5.87 -4.93
N GLY A 304 11.71 6.92 -4.41
CA GLY A 304 12.35 6.88 -3.09
C GLY A 304 13.46 5.83 -2.99
N THR A 305 13.99 5.66 -1.79
CA THR A 305 14.95 4.60 -1.47
C THR A 305 14.62 3.97 -0.12
N SER A 306 15.23 2.83 0.21
CA SER A 306 15.06 2.23 1.54
C SER A 306 15.60 3.11 2.68
N ALA A 307 16.55 4.00 2.39
CA ALA A 307 17.14 4.91 3.36
C ALA A 307 16.33 6.21 3.51
N ASP A 308 15.61 6.59 2.45
CA ASP A 308 14.90 7.85 2.30
C ASP A 308 13.66 7.58 1.43
N PRO A 309 12.59 7.00 2.00
CA PRO A 309 11.33 6.78 1.28
C PRO A 309 10.65 8.12 0.99
N ILE A 310 9.77 8.17 -0.01
CA ILE A 310 8.94 9.36 -0.18
C ILE A 310 7.96 9.47 0.99
N ASP A 311 8.08 10.54 1.77
CA ASP A 311 7.20 10.83 2.91
C ASP A 311 5.92 11.52 2.45
N THR A 312 4.77 11.02 2.90
CA THR A 312 3.47 11.42 2.37
C THR A 312 2.37 11.55 3.43
N THR A 313 1.38 12.36 3.06
CA THR A 313 0.07 12.48 3.71
C THR A 313 -0.97 12.44 2.58
N ILE A 314 -1.26 11.23 2.11
CA ILE A 314 -2.16 10.96 0.99
C ILE A 314 -3.23 9.94 1.37
N SER A 315 -4.32 9.88 0.61
CA SER A 315 -5.38 8.87 0.79
C SER A 315 -5.26 7.71 -0.17
N ASN A 316 -4.89 7.98 -1.44
CA ASN A 316 -4.79 6.97 -2.49
C ASN A 316 -3.43 7.03 -3.18
N LEU A 317 -2.86 5.86 -3.48
CA LEU A 317 -1.58 5.70 -4.18
C LEU A 317 -1.70 4.75 -5.37
N GLU A 318 -1.08 5.16 -6.48
CA GLU A 318 -0.65 4.26 -7.55
C GLU A 318 0.78 4.61 -7.96
N ALA A 319 1.64 3.61 -8.18
CA ALA A 319 3.05 3.85 -8.46
C ALA A 319 3.71 2.80 -9.35
N VAL A 320 4.57 3.25 -10.27
CA VAL A 320 5.46 2.38 -11.06
C VAL A 320 6.90 2.80 -10.80
N GLY A 321 7.63 1.98 -10.04
CA GLY A 321 9.01 2.26 -9.62
C GLY A 321 10.10 1.83 -10.61
N GLY A 322 9.72 1.27 -11.76
CA GLY A 322 10.67 0.78 -12.76
C GLY A 322 11.67 -0.21 -12.14
N THR A 323 12.95 -0.05 -12.45
CA THR A 323 14.00 -0.95 -11.95
C THR A 323 14.42 -0.67 -10.49
N GLY A 324 14.19 0.54 -9.98
CA GLY A 324 14.67 0.96 -8.65
C GLY A 324 13.75 0.62 -7.49
N GLY A 325 12.47 0.31 -7.78
CA GLY A 325 11.50 -0.06 -6.74
C GLY A 325 10.67 1.13 -6.28
N VAL A 326 9.82 0.90 -5.28
CA VAL A 326 8.94 1.91 -4.69
C VAL A 326 9.13 1.89 -3.18
N PHE A 327 9.54 3.01 -2.60
CA PHE A 327 9.72 3.19 -1.17
C PHE A 327 8.92 4.41 -0.73
N LEU A 328 7.89 4.19 0.08
CA LEU A 328 6.96 5.24 0.51
C LEU A 328 6.52 5.04 1.95
N ALA A 329 6.51 6.13 2.71
CA ALA A 329 5.96 6.21 4.05
C ALA A 329 4.79 7.19 4.06
N ASN A 330 3.61 6.75 4.48
CA ASN A 330 2.42 7.57 4.61
C ASN A 330 2.05 7.74 6.08
N THR A 331 1.78 8.97 6.50
CA THR A 331 1.48 9.31 7.90
C THR A 331 0.01 9.14 8.27
N GLY A 332 -0.86 8.74 7.33
CA GLY A 332 -2.27 8.50 7.54
C GLY A 332 -2.78 7.17 6.95
N PRO A 333 -4.11 7.03 6.81
CA PRO A 333 -4.73 5.95 6.06
C PRO A 333 -4.27 5.95 4.61
N LEU A 334 -4.04 4.78 4.04
CA LEU A 334 -3.63 4.63 2.65
C LEU A 334 -4.42 3.53 1.95
N THR A 335 -4.96 3.85 0.78
CA THR A 335 -5.49 2.87 -0.18
C THR A 335 -4.57 2.81 -1.39
N ILE A 336 -4.19 1.60 -1.81
CA ILE A 336 -3.52 1.37 -3.09
C ILE A 336 -4.57 1.07 -4.14
N GLY A 337 -4.61 1.90 -5.18
CA GLY A 337 -5.53 1.82 -6.32
C GLY A 337 -6.68 2.83 -6.32
N GLY A 338 -7.48 2.80 -7.40
CA GLY A 338 -8.72 3.57 -7.54
C GLY A 338 -8.54 5.00 -8.06
N ILE A 339 -7.41 5.33 -8.68
CA ILE A 339 -7.10 6.67 -9.19
C ILE A 339 -7.15 6.70 -10.72
N THR A 340 -6.42 5.79 -11.39
CA THR A 340 -6.24 5.75 -12.85
C THR A 340 -6.44 4.33 -13.39
N PRO A 341 -6.37 4.10 -14.71
CA PRO A 341 -6.34 2.74 -15.28
C PRO A 341 -5.07 1.93 -14.99
N MET A 342 -4.11 2.48 -14.21
CA MET A 342 -2.92 1.76 -13.78
C MET A 342 -3.27 0.59 -12.85
N VAL A 343 -2.32 -0.32 -12.63
CA VAL A 343 -2.53 -1.52 -11.80
C VAL A 343 -1.80 -1.34 -10.47
N GLY A 344 -2.38 -0.53 -9.56
CA GLY A 344 -1.87 -0.34 -8.20
C GLY A 344 -0.41 0.10 -8.12
N VAL A 345 0.44 -0.76 -7.52
CA VAL A 345 1.88 -0.49 -7.37
C VAL A 345 2.73 -1.57 -8.01
N SER A 346 3.73 -1.20 -8.80
CA SER A 346 4.62 -2.17 -9.45
C SER A 346 6.09 -1.75 -9.53
N ALA A 347 6.96 -2.76 -9.63
CA ALA A 347 8.39 -2.61 -9.92
C ALA A 347 8.91 -3.82 -10.71
N THR A 348 10.04 -3.68 -11.42
CA THR A 348 10.56 -4.74 -12.29
C THR A 348 11.79 -5.48 -11.76
N ALA A 349 12.55 -4.89 -10.82
CA ALA A 349 13.79 -5.51 -10.34
C ALA A 349 14.04 -5.36 -8.83
N SER A 350 13.67 -4.24 -8.24
CA SER A 350 13.92 -3.91 -6.84
C SER A 350 12.66 -4.05 -5.98
N ASN A 351 12.78 -3.70 -4.70
CA ASN A 351 11.76 -3.89 -3.68
C ASN A 351 10.61 -2.90 -3.82
N ILE A 352 9.45 -3.31 -3.32
CA ILE A 352 8.34 -2.41 -2.99
C ILE A 352 8.24 -2.40 -1.46
N THR A 353 8.35 -1.23 -0.84
CA THR A 353 8.18 -1.02 0.59
C THR A 353 7.21 0.12 0.81
N ILE A 354 6.03 -0.20 1.34
CA ILE A 354 4.98 0.78 1.61
C ILE A 354 4.59 0.65 3.08
N SER A 355 4.73 1.75 3.80
CA SER A 355 4.26 1.87 5.16
C SER A 355 3.16 2.92 5.24
N ALA A 356 2.08 2.62 5.95
CA ALA A 356 1.06 3.58 6.32
C ALA A 356 0.93 3.63 7.84
N ALA A 357 0.62 4.81 8.39
CA ALA A 357 0.38 4.93 9.82
C ALA A 357 -0.76 4.01 10.25
N SER A 358 -1.89 4.01 9.52
CA SER A 358 -3.02 3.08 9.65
C SER A 358 -4.32 3.69 9.09
N PRO A 359 -5.24 2.88 8.51
CA PRO A 359 -5.02 1.54 7.97
C PRO A 359 -4.30 1.56 6.61
N LEU A 360 -3.82 0.40 6.13
CA LEU A 360 -3.38 0.19 4.75
C LEU A 360 -4.34 -0.78 4.04
N THR A 361 -4.92 -0.35 2.92
CA THR A 361 -5.82 -1.16 2.09
C THR A 361 -5.25 -1.33 0.68
N VAL A 362 -5.24 -2.55 0.16
CA VAL A 362 -4.77 -2.88 -1.19
C VAL A 362 -5.95 -3.30 -2.05
N ASN A 363 -6.45 -2.40 -2.91
CA ASN A 363 -7.59 -2.65 -3.79
C ASN A 363 -7.18 -2.93 -5.24
N GLU A 364 -5.94 -2.68 -5.60
CA GLU A 364 -5.33 -3.03 -6.87
C GLU A 364 -3.97 -3.71 -6.64
N ASP A 365 -3.46 -4.37 -7.68
CA ASP A 365 -2.33 -5.27 -7.50
C ASP A 365 -1.06 -4.54 -7.02
N VAL A 366 -0.28 -5.24 -6.18
CA VAL A 366 1.07 -4.87 -5.80
C VAL A 366 2.02 -5.92 -6.33
N THR A 367 2.85 -5.57 -7.32
CA THR A 367 3.61 -6.59 -8.08
C THR A 367 5.09 -6.26 -8.28
N THR A 368 5.94 -7.28 -8.09
CA THR A 368 7.33 -7.26 -8.57
C THR A 368 7.53 -8.39 -9.57
N THR A 369 7.95 -8.07 -10.80
CA THR A 369 8.21 -9.09 -11.83
C THR A 369 9.60 -9.73 -11.72
N GLY A 370 10.48 -9.15 -10.90
CA GLY A 370 11.82 -9.65 -10.59
C GLY A 370 11.95 -10.34 -9.22
N GLY A 371 13.15 -10.31 -8.64
CA GLY A 371 13.45 -10.86 -7.31
C GLY A 371 13.23 -9.87 -6.14
N GLY A 372 12.56 -8.75 -6.41
CA GLY A 372 12.32 -7.70 -5.41
C GLY A 372 11.38 -8.16 -4.30
N ILE A 373 11.71 -7.82 -3.06
CA ILE A 373 10.88 -8.07 -1.88
C ILE A 373 9.71 -7.08 -1.86
N ILE A 374 8.51 -7.56 -1.55
CA ILE A 374 7.36 -6.71 -1.24
C ILE A 374 7.20 -6.64 0.28
N THR A 375 7.17 -5.43 0.84
CA THR A 375 6.88 -5.19 2.25
C THR A 375 5.75 -4.20 2.37
N LEU A 376 4.65 -4.62 3.01
CA LEU A 376 3.49 -3.78 3.28
C LEU A 376 3.25 -3.74 4.78
N SER A 377 3.18 -2.54 5.35
CA SER A 377 2.95 -2.37 6.79
C SER A 377 1.90 -1.31 7.10
N SER A 378 0.97 -1.64 8.01
CA SER A 378 0.09 -0.69 8.70
C SER A 378 0.46 -0.64 10.17
N GLY A 379 0.66 0.56 10.73
CA GLY A 379 0.75 0.89 12.17
C GLY A 379 1.44 -0.11 13.09
N ALA A 380 2.54 0.24 13.75
CA ALA A 380 3.18 -0.69 14.71
C ALA A 380 2.62 -0.60 16.14
N THR A 381 1.56 0.20 16.38
CA THR A 381 1.15 0.56 17.75
C THR A 381 0.20 -0.44 18.41
N GLY A 382 -0.38 -1.35 17.63
CA GLY A 382 -1.42 -2.26 18.12
C GLY A 382 -2.68 -1.54 18.58
N ALA A 383 -2.85 -0.29 18.14
CA ALA A 383 -4.06 0.47 18.41
C ALA A 383 -5.20 -0.06 17.52
N PRO A 384 -6.46 0.01 17.98
CA PRO A 384 -7.60 -0.40 17.17
C PRO A 384 -7.58 0.26 15.79
N GLY A 385 -7.70 -0.55 14.74
CA GLY A 385 -7.74 -0.09 13.36
C GLY A 385 -6.40 -0.01 12.64
N ASP A 386 -5.27 -0.41 13.26
CA ASP A 386 -3.94 -0.60 12.63
C ASP A 386 -3.91 -1.76 11.61
N ASP A 387 -4.92 -1.81 10.75
CA ASP A 387 -5.26 -2.93 9.88
C ASP A 387 -4.52 -2.87 8.54
N LEU A 388 -4.13 -4.05 8.06
CA LEU A 388 -3.68 -4.29 6.69
C LEU A 388 -4.73 -5.15 6.00
N THR A 389 -5.41 -4.59 5.00
CA THR A 389 -6.41 -5.31 4.20
C THR A 389 -5.95 -5.51 2.77
N ILE A 390 -5.99 -6.75 2.29
CA ILE A 390 -5.63 -7.15 0.93
C ILE A 390 -6.88 -7.63 0.17
N ASN A 391 -7.29 -6.85 -0.83
CA ASN A 391 -8.43 -7.12 -1.71
C ASN A 391 -8.03 -7.42 -3.15
N ALA A 392 -6.74 -7.32 -3.48
CA ALA A 392 -6.19 -7.59 -4.81
C ALA A 392 -4.91 -8.43 -4.72
N LEU A 393 -4.29 -8.72 -5.88
CA LEU A 393 -3.10 -9.56 -5.94
C LEU A 393 -1.89 -8.85 -5.32
N VAL A 394 -1.17 -9.54 -4.44
CA VAL A 394 0.19 -9.17 -4.02
C VAL A 394 1.13 -10.26 -4.52
N SER A 395 1.96 -9.95 -5.51
CA SER A 395 2.76 -10.95 -6.22
C SER A 395 4.21 -10.54 -6.41
N SER A 396 5.13 -11.43 -6.02
CA SER A 396 6.56 -11.28 -6.27
C SER A 396 7.08 -12.50 -7.02
N GLY A 397 7.91 -12.31 -8.05
CA GLY A 397 8.49 -13.41 -8.82
C GLY A 397 9.24 -14.43 -7.95
N THR A 398 10.35 -14.00 -7.33
CA THR A 398 11.14 -14.84 -6.42
C THR A 398 11.51 -14.17 -5.10
N GLY A 399 11.25 -12.86 -4.95
CA GLY A 399 11.51 -12.12 -3.72
C GLY A 399 10.47 -12.42 -2.64
N ALA A 400 10.82 -12.24 -1.37
CA ALA A 400 9.87 -12.48 -0.29
C ALA A 400 8.69 -11.48 -0.30
N ILE A 401 7.58 -11.86 0.35
CA ILE A 401 6.49 -10.95 0.68
C ILE A 401 6.35 -10.87 2.19
N ASN A 402 6.44 -9.67 2.75
CA ASN A 402 6.29 -9.37 4.17
C ASN A 402 5.05 -8.50 4.38
N LEU A 403 4.06 -9.01 5.12
CA LEU A 403 2.83 -8.30 5.47
C LEU A 403 2.79 -8.10 6.97
N SER A 404 2.66 -6.86 7.43
CA SER A 404 2.59 -6.55 8.86
C SER A 404 1.43 -5.64 9.17
N ALA A 405 0.49 -6.12 9.98
CA ALA A 405 -0.55 -5.31 10.59
C ALA A 405 -0.25 -5.07 12.07
N GLY A 406 -0.45 -3.86 12.56
CA GLY A 406 -0.49 -3.59 13.99
C GLY A 406 -1.66 -4.22 14.69
N ASP A 407 -2.81 -4.28 14.02
CA ASP A 407 -4.05 -4.81 14.56
C ASP A 407 -4.46 -6.06 13.77
N THR A 408 -5.32 -5.92 12.76
CA THR A 408 -5.81 -7.05 11.97
C THR A 408 -5.13 -7.17 10.60
N LEU A 409 -4.64 -8.35 10.26
CA LEU A 409 -4.29 -8.70 8.88
C LEU A 409 -5.47 -9.41 8.21
N ASN A 410 -6.05 -8.80 7.18
CA ASN A 410 -7.13 -9.40 6.41
C ASN A 410 -6.73 -9.60 4.95
N VAL A 411 -6.57 -10.85 4.51
CA VAL A 411 -6.48 -11.21 3.09
C VAL A 411 -7.83 -11.80 2.69
N SER A 412 -8.60 -11.01 1.93
CA SER A 412 -9.94 -11.39 1.48
C SER A 412 -9.91 -12.53 0.46
N LEU A 413 -11.08 -13.04 0.06
CA LEU A 413 -11.18 -14.03 -1.02
C LEU A 413 -10.69 -13.52 -2.39
N ALA A 414 -10.76 -12.20 -2.61
CA ALA A 414 -10.20 -11.57 -3.81
C ALA A 414 -8.71 -11.24 -3.64
N GLY A 415 -8.25 -11.11 -2.40
CA GLY A 415 -6.84 -10.98 -2.05
C GLY A 415 -6.10 -12.29 -2.28
N ASN A 416 -5.02 -12.24 -3.08
CA ASN A 416 -4.14 -13.37 -3.29
C ASN A 416 -2.71 -12.93 -3.02
N VAL A 417 -2.02 -13.59 -2.10
CA VAL A 417 -0.61 -13.34 -1.80
C VAL A 417 0.22 -14.48 -2.35
N THR A 418 1.03 -14.22 -3.38
CA THR A 418 1.76 -15.30 -4.07
C THR A 418 3.20 -14.91 -4.38
N THR A 419 4.13 -15.84 -4.15
CA THR A 419 5.51 -15.63 -4.59
C THR A 419 6.25 -16.93 -4.79
N GLY A 420 7.30 -16.95 -5.62
CA GLY A 420 8.30 -18.02 -5.62
C GLY A 420 9.20 -18.02 -4.38
N GLY A 421 9.24 -16.93 -3.61
CA GLY A 421 10.03 -16.78 -2.39
C GLY A 421 9.28 -17.16 -1.11
N ASN A 422 9.72 -16.57 0.01
CA ASN A 422 9.09 -16.75 1.31
C ASN A 422 7.93 -15.76 1.50
N ILE A 423 6.95 -16.14 2.33
CA ILE A 423 5.92 -15.22 2.81
C ILE A 423 6.03 -15.12 4.33
N VAL A 424 6.01 -13.90 4.86
CA VAL A 424 5.94 -13.61 6.29
C VAL A 424 4.72 -12.73 6.55
N MET A 425 3.88 -13.15 7.49
CA MET A 425 2.67 -12.43 7.88
C MET A 425 2.67 -12.21 9.39
N THR A 426 2.52 -10.96 9.82
CA THR A 426 2.43 -10.58 11.23
C THR A 426 1.17 -9.75 11.48
N SER A 427 0.52 -10.00 12.62
CA SER A 427 -0.63 -9.25 13.10
C SER A 427 -0.57 -9.08 14.62
N GLY A 428 -1.11 -7.99 15.14
CA GLY A 428 -1.11 -7.71 16.58
C GLY A 428 -2.38 -8.17 17.31
N ALA A 429 -3.54 -8.20 16.65
CA ALA A 429 -4.81 -8.53 17.28
C ALA A 429 -5.71 -9.50 16.49
N GLY A 430 -5.38 -9.84 15.25
CA GLY A 430 -6.08 -10.91 14.54
C GLY A 430 -5.57 -11.08 13.12
N ALA A 431 -5.82 -12.27 12.55
CA ALA A 431 -5.55 -12.50 11.15
C ALA A 431 -6.61 -13.39 10.52
N SER A 432 -7.09 -12.96 9.35
CA SER A 432 -7.95 -13.74 8.46
C SER A 432 -7.29 -13.80 7.10
N VAL A 433 -6.70 -14.94 6.73
CA VAL A 433 -5.95 -15.10 5.49
C VAL A 433 -6.64 -16.13 4.60
N SER A 434 -7.39 -15.67 3.60
CA SER A 434 -8.13 -16.56 2.71
C SER A 434 -7.21 -17.35 1.77
N GLN A 435 -6.14 -16.72 1.26
CA GLN A 435 -5.24 -17.35 0.30
C GLN A 435 -3.81 -16.81 0.43
N ALA A 436 -2.84 -17.72 0.49
CA ALA A 436 -1.42 -17.39 0.40
C ALA A 436 -0.65 -18.56 -0.22
N ASN A 437 0.32 -18.27 -1.09
CA ASN A 437 1.12 -19.28 -1.79
C ASN A 437 2.60 -18.88 -1.83
N ALA A 438 3.39 -19.46 -0.93
CA ALA A 438 4.84 -19.31 -0.92
C ALA A 438 5.50 -20.46 -1.70
N GLY A 439 6.37 -20.15 -2.66
CA GLY A 439 7.25 -21.15 -3.28
C GLY A 439 8.34 -21.63 -2.31
N GLY A 440 8.74 -20.75 -1.39
CA GLY A 440 9.60 -21.04 -0.24
C GLY A 440 8.80 -21.33 1.03
N SER A 441 9.29 -20.83 2.16
CA SER A 441 8.64 -21.00 3.47
C SER A 441 7.53 -19.98 3.72
N LEU A 442 6.54 -20.36 4.51
CA LEU A 442 5.48 -19.47 5.01
C LEU A 442 5.56 -19.35 6.53
N SER A 443 5.59 -18.12 7.04
CA SER A 443 5.49 -17.85 8.47
C SER A 443 4.30 -16.94 8.75
N VAL A 444 3.43 -17.35 9.69
CA VAL A 444 2.30 -16.57 10.17
C VAL A 444 2.45 -16.38 11.69
N THR A 445 2.47 -15.14 12.14
CA THR A 445 2.45 -14.78 13.56
C THR A 445 1.24 -13.91 13.87
N ASN A 446 0.38 -14.39 14.76
CA ASN A 446 -0.78 -13.70 15.28
C ASN A 446 -0.60 -13.44 16.77
N SER A 447 -0.39 -12.18 17.14
CA SER A 447 -0.04 -11.83 18.53
C SER A 447 -1.27 -11.69 19.45
N GLY A 448 -2.48 -11.56 18.88
CA GLY A 448 -3.72 -11.29 19.60
C GLY A 448 -4.95 -11.73 18.81
N GLY A 449 -6.12 -11.82 19.46
CA GLY A 449 -7.42 -12.22 18.87
C GLY A 449 -7.39 -13.43 17.92
N VAL A 450 -8.37 -13.53 17.02
CA VAL A 450 -8.64 -14.77 16.27
C VAL A 450 -7.69 -14.92 15.07
N LEU A 451 -7.18 -16.13 14.86
CA LEU A 451 -6.48 -16.53 13.64
C LEU A 451 -7.39 -17.42 12.78
N THR A 452 -7.53 -17.11 11.50
CA THR A 452 -8.19 -17.98 10.51
C THR A 452 -7.33 -18.04 9.26
N LEU A 453 -6.93 -19.25 8.87
CA LEU A 453 -6.15 -19.51 7.66
C LEU A 453 -6.93 -20.39 6.70
N GLY A 454 -6.96 -19.99 5.43
CA GLY A 454 -7.64 -20.65 4.32
C GLY A 454 -9.15 -20.76 4.48
N THR A 455 -9.79 -21.36 3.48
CA THR A 455 -11.24 -21.59 3.46
C THR A 455 -11.54 -22.97 2.85
N ALA A 456 -12.81 -23.35 2.74
CA ALA A 456 -13.18 -24.55 1.98
C ALA A 456 -12.86 -24.43 0.47
N ALA A 457 -12.75 -23.21 -0.07
CA ALA A 457 -12.53 -22.97 -1.50
C ALA A 457 -11.10 -22.52 -1.84
N THR A 458 -10.33 -22.08 -0.84
CA THR A 458 -9.00 -21.47 -1.02
C THR A 458 -8.03 -22.03 0.00
N GLN A 459 -6.74 -21.98 -0.33
CA GLN A 459 -5.69 -22.65 0.44
C GLN A 459 -4.57 -21.69 0.82
N VAL A 460 -3.94 -22.00 1.96
CA VAL A 460 -2.73 -21.34 2.45
C VAL A 460 -1.61 -22.36 2.37
N GLN A 461 -0.61 -22.11 1.54
CA GLN A 461 0.38 -23.13 1.19
C GLN A 461 1.81 -22.59 1.11
N SER A 462 2.76 -23.49 1.36
CA SER A 462 4.20 -23.28 1.17
C SER A 462 4.82 -24.43 0.39
N GLY A 463 5.83 -24.15 -0.45
CA GLY A 463 6.69 -25.17 -1.04
C GLY A 463 7.75 -25.68 -0.06
N GLY A 464 8.16 -24.84 0.89
CA GLY A 464 9.06 -25.18 1.99
C GLY A 464 8.32 -25.34 3.33
N ASP A 465 9.04 -25.05 4.42
CA ASP A 465 8.50 -25.15 5.78
C ASP A 465 7.38 -24.13 6.04
N MET A 466 6.41 -24.51 6.84
CA MET A 466 5.37 -23.62 7.34
C MET A 466 5.44 -23.51 8.86
N THR A 467 5.46 -22.27 9.36
CA THR A 467 5.40 -21.98 10.79
C THR A 467 4.19 -21.09 11.09
N ILE A 468 3.36 -21.50 12.04
CA ILE A 468 2.18 -20.77 12.48
C ILE A 468 2.28 -20.58 13.98
N ASN A 469 2.32 -19.34 14.43
CA ASN A 469 2.34 -18.99 15.85
C ASN A 469 1.15 -18.08 16.16
N SER A 470 0.26 -18.52 17.03
CA SER A 470 -0.89 -17.74 17.50
C SER A 470 -0.85 -17.64 19.02
N THR A 471 -0.60 -16.44 19.54
CA THR A 471 -0.65 -16.16 20.99
C THR A 471 -1.95 -15.48 21.40
N GLY A 472 -2.82 -15.19 20.41
CA GLY A 472 -4.14 -14.59 20.58
C GLY A 472 -5.21 -15.60 20.98
N GLY A 473 -6.46 -15.33 20.61
CA GLY A 473 -7.60 -16.22 20.86
C GLY A 473 -7.60 -17.48 19.98
N ALA A 474 -8.81 -17.96 19.68
CA ALA A 474 -9.08 -19.11 18.83
C ALA A 474 -8.29 -19.10 17.50
N ALA A 475 -7.79 -20.26 17.08
CA ALA A 475 -7.11 -20.44 15.80
C ALA A 475 -7.79 -21.53 14.95
N THR A 476 -8.10 -21.21 13.70
CA THR A 476 -8.73 -22.12 12.74
C THR A 476 -7.88 -22.25 11.49
N LEU A 477 -7.47 -23.48 11.16
CA LEU A 477 -6.64 -23.79 10.00
C LEU A 477 -7.45 -24.64 9.01
N ASN A 478 -7.75 -24.08 7.84
CA ASN A 478 -8.51 -24.71 6.77
C ASN A 478 -7.65 -24.78 5.51
N ASN A 479 -7.53 -25.95 4.87
CA ASN A 479 -6.77 -26.09 3.61
C ASN A 479 -5.36 -25.48 3.70
N VAL A 480 -4.64 -25.89 4.73
CA VAL A 480 -3.27 -25.46 5.00
C VAL A 480 -2.32 -26.56 4.55
N THR A 481 -1.38 -26.26 3.64
CA THR A 481 -0.48 -27.27 3.07
C THR A 481 0.98 -26.83 3.15
N ALA A 482 1.82 -27.58 3.86
CA ALA A 482 3.26 -27.39 3.90
C ALA A 482 4.00 -28.40 3.00
N GLY A 483 4.80 -27.91 2.06
CA GLY A 483 5.62 -28.74 1.18
C GLY A 483 6.80 -29.43 1.89
N ALA A 484 7.17 -28.95 3.08
CA ALA A 484 8.14 -29.56 3.99
C ALA A 484 7.56 -29.62 5.42
N ALA A 485 8.29 -29.20 6.46
CA ALA A 485 7.81 -29.31 7.84
C ALA A 485 6.65 -28.35 8.13
N LEU A 486 5.72 -28.76 9.00
CA LEU A 486 4.64 -27.92 9.53
C LEU A 486 4.80 -27.76 11.03
N THR A 487 4.99 -26.54 11.52
CA THR A 487 5.02 -26.22 12.94
C THR A 487 3.87 -25.28 13.29
N VAL A 488 3.00 -25.69 14.21
CA VAL A 488 1.89 -24.87 14.72
C VAL A 488 2.04 -24.75 16.22
N THR A 489 2.04 -23.53 16.73
CA THR A 489 1.98 -23.21 18.16
C THR A 489 0.81 -22.28 18.40
N ASN A 490 -0.12 -22.69 19.27
CA ASN A 490 -1.24 -21.88 19.69
C ASN A 490 -1.25 -21.79 21.21
N THR A 491 -1.29 -20.59 21.79
CA THR A 491 -1.19 -20.41 23.25
C THR A 491 -2.34 -19.68 23.91
N GLY A 492 -3.31 -19.11 23.18
CA GLY A 492 -4.37 -18.35 23.85
C GLY A 492 -5.81 -18.82 23.69
N GLY A 493 -6.14 -19.80 22.82
CA GLY A 493 -7.48 -20.39 22.77
C GLY A 493 -7.54 -21.81 22.21
N ASP A 494 -8.73 -22.21 21.77
CA ASP A 494 -8.94 -23.48 21.07
C ASP A 494 -8.27 -23.46 19.67
N LEU A 495 -7.87 -24.63 19.19
CA LEU A 495 -7.27 -24.84 17.88
C LEU A 495 -8.12 -25.81 17.05
N TRP A 496 -8.68 -25.33 15.94
CA TRP A 496 -9.40 -26.14 14.96
C TRP A 496 -8.52 -26.47 13.75
N LEU A 497 -8.35 -27.77 13.48
CA LEU A 497 -7.63 -28.30 12.33
C LEU A 497 -8.63 -28.84 11.30
N GLY A 498 -9.11 -27.94 10.46
CA GLY A 498 -10.20 -28.16 9.50
C GLY A 498 -11.60 -27.84 10.06
N THR A 499 -12.60 -27.83 9.18
CA THR A 499 -14.02 -27.66 9.54
C THR A 499 -14.66 -28.99 9.93
N ALA A 500 -15.38 -29.01 11.06
CA ALA A 500 -16.13 -30.17 11.53
C ALA A 500 -17.16 -30.68 10.48
N GLY A 501 -17.29 -32.00 10.32
CA GLY A 501 -18.24 -32.63 9.38
C GLY A 501 -17.67 -33.28 8.11
N GLY A 502 -16.36 -33.56 8.04
CA GLY A 502 -15.79 -34.58 7.14
C GLY A 502 -15.71 -34.30 5.63
N ALA A 503 -16.07 -33.13 5.12
CA ALA A 503 -15.93 -32.83 3.69
C ALA A 503 -15.48 -31.39 3.40
N GLY A 504 -14.18 -31.19 3.16
CA GLY A 504 -13.73 -30.06 2.33
C GLY A 504 -12.41 -29.40 2.70
N THR A 505 -11.92 -29.52 3.94
CA THR A 505 -10.68 -28.84 4.38
C THR A 505 -9.66 -29.80 4.96
N THR A 506 -8.38 -29.67 4.57
CA THR A 506 -7.28 -30.52 5.08
C THR A 506 -6.15 -29.67 5.64
N VAL A 507 -5.54 -30.08 6.76
CA VAL A 507 -4.21 -29.58 7.18
C VAL A 507 -3.17 -30.63 6.79
N GLN A 508 -2.24 -30.29 5.90
CA GLN A 508 -1.33 -31.24 5.26
C GLN A 508 0.13 -30.82 5.38
N SER A 509 1.02 -31.81 5.47
CA SER A 509 2.47 -31.64 5.37
C SER A 509 3.13 -32.81 4.63
N ASN A 510 4.28 -32.57 4.01
CA ASN A 510 5.15 -33.63 3.46
C ASN A 510 6.40 -33.88 4.33
N GLY A 511 6.51 -33.22 5.49
CA GLY A 511 7.64 -33.30 6.41
C GLY A 511 7.20 -33.53 7.85
N THR A 512 8.10 -33.31 8.80
CA THR A 512 7.76 -33.40 10.23
C THR A 512 6.67 -32.39 10.56
N THR A 513 5.58 -32.86 11.16
CA THR A 513 4.48 -32.03 11.63
C THR A 513 4.51 -31.96 13.15
N THR A 514 4.53 -30.76 13.71
CA THR A 514 4.46 -30.51 15.16
C THR A 514 3.39 -29.47 15.41
N ILE A 515 2.34 -29.87 16.12
CA ILE A 515 1.22 -29.02 16.49
C ILE A 515 1.12 -29.02 18.00
N THR A 516 1.21 -27.84 18.62
CA THR A 516 1.10 -27.69 20.07
C THR A 516 0.07 -26.61 20.38
N ASN A 517 -0.94 -26.97 21.16
CA ASN A 517 -1.88 -26.03 21.76
C ASN A 517 -1.72 -26.01 23.28
N THR A 518 -1.49 -24.84 23.86
CA THR A 518 -1.56 -24.60 25.31
C THR A 518 -2.73 -23.70 25.69
N GLY A 519 -3.48 -23.17 24.71
CA GLY A 519 -4.52 -22.17 24.97
C GLY A 519 -5.91 -22.73 25.27
N GLY A 520 -6.15 -24.02 25.01
CA GLY A 520 -7.48 -24.62 25.09
C GLY A 520 -7.54 -26.00 24.42
N ASP A 521 -8.70 -26.34 23.89
CA ASP A 521 -8.94 -27.64 23.26
C ASP A 521 -8.31 -27.69 21.86
N VAL A 522 -7.94 -28.89 21.40
CA VAL A 522 -7.58 -29.15 20.00
C VAL A 522 -8.69 -29.96 19.37
N ILE A 523 -9.29 -29.41 18.32
CA ILE A 523 -10.33 -30.06 17.53
C ILE A 523 -9.73 -30.46 16.20
N VAL A 524 -9.66 -31.76 15.93
CA VAL A 524 -9.07 -32.30 14.70
C VAL A 524 -10.20 -32.78 13.80
N ALA A 525 -10.39 -32.11 12.66
CA ALA A 525 -11.29 -32.60 11.62
C ALA A 525 -10.50 -33.44 10.61
N LYS A 526 -9.44 -32.88 10.01
CA LYS A 526 -8.60 -33.61 9.06
C LYS A 526 -7.15 -33.13 9.02
N VAL A 527 -6.23 -34.05 9.35
CA VAL A 527 -4.77 -33.82 9.28
C VAL A 527 -4.12 -34.93 8.45
N GLN A 528 -3.26 -34.53 7.51
CA GLN A 528 -2.58 -35.45 6.60
C GLN A 528 -1.06 -35.26 6.59
N ASN A 529 -0.32 -36.36 6.62
CA ASN A 529 1.13 -36.35 6.37
C ASN A 529 1.54 -37.39 5.34
N ASP A 530 2.01 -36.91 4.18
CA ASP A 530 2.42 -37.77 3.06
C ASP A 530 3.95 -37.99 3.01
N GLY A 531 4.69 -37.41 3.94
CA GLY A 531 6.13 -37.58 4.06
C GLY A 531 6.52 -39.00 4.49
N VAL A 532 7.20 -39.74 3.62
CA VAL A 532 7.70 -41.09 3.96
C VAL A 532 8.73 -40.99 5.09
N GLY A 533 8.40 -41.55 6.26
CA GLY A 533 9.24 -41.48 7.46
C GLY A 533 9.10 -40.19 8.27
N ALA A 534 8.15 -39.32 7.94
CA ALA A 534 7.84 -38.14 8.73
C ALA A 534 7.00 -38.51 9.98
N THR A 535 7.21 -37.75 11.04
CA THR A 535 6.44 -37.85 12.28
C THR A 535 5.44 -36.71 12.35
N THR A 536 4.21 -37.00 12.77
CA THR A 536 3.19 -36.03 13.13
C THR A 536 2.96 -36.10 14.62
N THR A 537 3.25 -35.01 15.33
CA THR A 537 2.95 -34.87 16.77
C THR A 537 1.91 -33.78 16.94
N ILE A 538 0.80 -34.10 17.61
CA ILE A 538 -0.23 -33.13 17.98
C ILE A 538 -0.41 -33.19 19.49
N GLN A 539 -0.24 -32.05 20.15
CA GLN A 539 -0.25 -31.94 21.60
C GLN A 539 -1.26 -30.89 22.06
N SER A 540 -2.17 -31.29 22.94
CA SER A 540 -2.97 -30.40 23.79
C SER A 540 -2.42 -30.43 25.22
N VAL A 541 -1.88 -29.30 25.67
CA VAL A 541 -1.19 -29.17 26.97
C VAL A 541 -2.16 -28.85 28.10
N ASP A 542 -3.12 -27.95 27.87
CA ASP A 542 -4.03 -27.46 28.92
C ASP A 542 -5.51 -27.76 28.64
N GLY A 543 -5.82 -28.35 27.47
CA GLY A 543 -7.18 -28.67 27.05
C GLY A 543 -7.41 -30.13 26.67
N ARG A 544 -8.62 -30.39 26.18
CA ARG A 544 -9.01 -31.67 25.59
C ARG A 544 -8.49 -31.80 24.17
N MET A 545 -8.47 -33.04 23.68
CA MET A 545 -8.35 -33.32 22.25
C MET A 545 -9.64 -34.00 21.80
N VAL A 546 -10.31 -33.41 20.81
CA VAL A 546 -11.52 -33.95 20.18
C VAL A 546 -11.21 -34.22 18.73
N ASP A 547 -11.22 -35.48 18.34
CA ASP A 547 -11.05 -35.91 16.95
C ASP A 547 -12.41 -36.22 16.34
N ASP A 548 -12.74 -35.55 15.23
CA ASP A 548 -13.96 -35.74 14.42
C ASP A 548 -13.70 -36.68 13.22
N GLY A 549 -12.51 -37.30 13.13
CA GLY A 549 -12.40 -38.65 12.56
C GLY A 549 -11.64 -38.86 11.25
N ASP A 550 -10.83 -37.93 10.76
CA ASP A 550 -10.03 -38.13 9.52
C ASP A 550 -8.53 -37.75 9.67
N ILE A 551 -7.79 -38.43 10.56
CA ILE A 551 -6.30 -38.38 10.56
C ILE A 551 -5.77 -39.47 9.61
N ALA A 552 -5.07 -39.11 8.52
CA ALA A 552 -4.66 -40.07 7.47
C ALA A 552 -3.27 -39.77 6.86
N GLY A 553 -2.52 -40.78 6.38
CA GLY A 553 -1.24 -40.57 5.66
C GLY A 553 -0.17 -41.64 5.93
N ALA A 554 1.06 -41.45 5.42
CA ALA A 554 2.14 -42.44 5.43
C ALA A 554 3.17 -42.32 6.59
N GLY A 555 2.83 -41.56 7.65
CA GLY A 555 3.72 -41.26 8.78
C GLY A 555 3.31 -41.90 10.12
N ASN A 556 4.13 -41.67 11.16
CA ASN A 556 3.81 -42.05 12.54
C ASN A 556 3.10 -40.89 13.26
N TYR A 557 2.03 -41.17 14.01
CA TYR A 557 1.18 -40.13 14.65
C TYR A 557 1.24 -40.27 16.17
N ASP A 558 1.68 -39.21 16.85
CA ASP A 558 1.74 -39.11 18.32
C ASP A 558 0.72 -38.06 18.79
N LEU A 559 -0.32 -38.49 19.54
CA LEU A 559 -1.34 -37.59 20.08
C LEU A 559 -1.21 -37.51 21.61
N LEU A 560 -0.82 -36.33 22.08
CA LEU A 560 -0.53 -36.07 23.49
C LEU A 560 -1.59 -35.12 24.08
N SER A 561 -2.47 -35.62 24.96
CA SER A 561 -3.54 -34.82 25.58
C SER A 561 -3.43 -34.86 27.11
N HIS A 562 -3.23 -33.72 27.76
CA HIS A 562 -3.27 -33.66 29.23
C HIS A 562 -4.71 -33.63 29.78
N GLY A 563 -5.69 -33.21 28.97
CA GLY A 563 -7.13 -33.34 29.23
C GLY A 563 -7.76 -34.63 28.67
N ALA A 564 -9.09 -34.71 28.68
CA ALA A 564 -9.84 -35.83 28.10
C ALA A 564 -9.60 -35.93 26.58
N LEU A 565 -9.36 -37.15 26.11
CA LEU A 565 -9.19 -37.46 24.68
C LEU A 565 -10.44 -38.20 24.19
N THR A 566 -11.12 -37.62 23.20
CA THR A 566 -12.26 -38.24 22.51
C THR A 566 -11.84 -38.55 21.08
N LEU A 567 -11.81 -39.84 20.74
CA LEU A 567 -11.51 -40.34 19.40
C LEU A 567 -12.80 -40.88 18.79
N ILE A 568 -13.36 -40.16 17.82
CA ILE A 568 -14.53 -40.60 17.05
C ILE A 568 -14.02 -41.22 15.75
N ALA A 569 -14.17 -42.55 15.58
CA ALA A 569 -13.65 -43.21 14.39
C ALA A 569 -14.48 -42.88 13.12
N GLY A 570 -14.02 -41.91 12.32
CA GLY A 570 -14.34 -41.75 10.90
C GLY A 570 -13.52 -42.69 9.99
N GLN A 571 -13.32 -42.39 8.70
CA GLN A 571 -12.57 -43.28 7.80
C GLN A 571 -11.05 -43.15 8.05
N TYR A 572 -10.53 -43.75 9.12
CA TYR A 572 -9.14 -43.54 9.54
C TYR A 572 -8.07 -43.95 8.52
N ILE A 573 -8.36 -44.83 7.54
CA ILE A 573 -7.38 -45.25 6.52
C ILE A 573 -8.10 -45.63 5.22
N SER A 574 -8.32 -44.68 4.31
CA SER A 574 -8.72 -44.97 2.92
C SER A 574 -7.73 -44.31 1.95
N GLY A 575 -6.53 -44.87 1.80
CA GLY A 575 -5.56 -44.26 0.89
C GLY A 575 -4.38 -45.10 0.42
N ASN A 576 -3.98 -46.17 1.09
CA ASN A 576 -2.82 -46.93 0.64
C ASN A 576 -3.00 -48.44 0.81
N THR A 577 -2.96 -49.17 -0.30
CA THR A 577 -3.01 -50.62 -0.39
C THR A 577 -1.70 -51.30 0.06
N GLY A 578 -0.92 -50.65 0.93
CA GLY A 578 0.34 -51.13 1.46
C GLY A 578 0.32 -51.04 2.99
N ALA A 579 0.58 -52.16 3.66
CA ALA A 579 0.58 -52.29 5.11
C ALA A 579 1.42 -51.21 5.79
N LEU A 580 0.76 -50.24 6.42
CA LEU A 580 1.36 -49.24 7.29
C LEU A 580 0.68 -49.32 8.65
N SER A 581 1.48 -49.66 9.66
CA SER A 581 1.11 -49.64 11.07
C SER A 581 1.20 -48.20 11.58
N ALA A 582 0.08 -47.50 11.70
CA ALA A 582 0.04 -46.30 12.53
C ALA A 582 0.06 -46.76 14.00
N SER A 583 1.11 -46.42 14.75
CA SER A 583 1.15 -46.59 16.20
C SER A 583 0.71 -45.27 16.82
N PHE A 584 -0.36 -45.30 17.60
CA PHE A 584 -0.86 -44.13 18.31
C PHE A 584 -0.38 -44.23 19.76
N ASP A 585 0.67 -43.49 20.11
CA ASP A 585 1.08 -43.35 21.51
C ASP A 585 0.17 -42.30 22.16
N ILE A 586 -0.66 -42.71 23.12
CA ILE A 586 -1.54 -41.81 23.88
C ILE A 586 -0.95 -41.68 25.28
N ASN A 587 -0.52 -40.47 25.62
CA ASN A 587 -0.13 -40.10 26.98
C ASN A 587 -1.11 -39.06 27.52
N SER A 588 -2.02 -39.50 28.39
CA SER A 588 -2.89 -38.61 29.15
C SER A 588 -2.60 -38.72 30.64
N SER A 589 -2.49 -37.57 31.31
CA SER A 589 -2.34 -37.47 32.77
C SER A 589 -3.68 -37.42 33.50
N THR A 590 -4.83 -37.55 32.82
CA THR A 590 -6.18 -37.48 33.43
C THR A 590 -7.18 -38.55 32.94
N ASN A 591 -8.37 -38.55 33.54
CA ASN A 591 -9.17 -39.73 33.89
C ASN A 591 -9.97 -40.44 32.78
N SER A 592 -10.06 -39.98 31.51
CA SER A 592 -10.90 -40.69 30.52
C SER A 592 -10.44 -40.65 29.07
N ILE A 593 -10.39 -41.82 28.44
CA ILE A 593 -10.24 -41.99 26.99
C ILE A 593 -11.52 -42.60 26.45
N THR A 594 -12.15 -41.95 25.46
CA THR A 594 -13.32 -42.49 24.76
C THR A 594 -12.95 -42.84 23.32
N VAL A 595 -13.21 -44.09 22.91
CA VAL A 595 -12.99 -44.57 21.53
C VAL A 595 -14.32 -45.14 21.02
N ALA A 596 -14.85 -44.57 19.94
CA ALA A 596 -16.04 -45.07 19.23
C ALA A 596 -15.63 -45.59 17.85
N ALA A 597 -15.91 -46.85 17.50
CA ALA A 597 -15.47 -47.46 16.23
C ALA A 597 -16.40 -47.18 15.03
N GLY A 598 -15.79 -46.97 13.86
CA GLY A 598 -16.41 -46.78 12.54
C GLY A 598 -15.91 -47.79 11.51
N THR A 599 -16.43 -47.76 10.29
CA THR A 599 -16.62 -48.91 9.38
C THR A 599 -15.39 -49.52 8.65
N ALA A 600 -14.15 -49.47 9.14
CA ALA A 600 -12.95 -49.86 8.36
C ALA A 600 -12.18 -51.11 8.85
N GLU A 601 -11.64 -51.89 7.90
CA GLU A 601 -10.91 -53.18 8.07
C GLU A 601 -9.40 -53.04 8.43
N SER A 602 -9.00 -52.01 9.18
CA SER A 602 -7.57 -51.73 9.44
C SER A 602 -7.12 -52.05 10.86
N THR A 603 -5.90 -52.57 11.04
CA THR A 603 -5.29 -52.80 12.37
C THR A 603 -4.86 -51.48 13.00
N ILE A 604 -5.63 -50.95 13.95
CA ILE A 604 -5.24 -49.80 14.78
C ILE A 604 -4.53 -50.32 16.04
N SER A 605 -3.31 -49.83 16.28
CA SER A 605 -2.55 -50.11 17.52
C SER A 605 -2.50 -48.85 18.38
N VAL A 606 -3.19 -48.88 19.52
CA VAL A 606 -3.14 -47.81 20.53
C VAL A 606 -2.23 -48.24 21.66
N ASN A 607 -1.24 -47.43 22.01
CA ASN A 607 -0.30 -47.67 23.08
C ASN A 607 -0.44 -46.60 24.17
N LEU A 608 -0.87 -47.02 25.37
CA LEU A 608 -1.07 -46.11 26.50
C LEU A 608 0.22 -45.95 27.29
N SER A 609 1.02 -44.92 27.00
CA SER A 609 2.41 -44.78 27.51
C SER A 609 2.57 -43.88 28.76
N GLY A 610 1.47 -43.41 29.36
CA GLY A 610 1.48 -42.53 30.55
C GLY A 610 1.96 -43.18 31.85
N ALA A 611 2.46 -42.36 32.78
CA ALA A 611 2.98 -42.79 34.09
C ALA A 611 1.89 -43.35 35.04
N GLU A 612 0.63 -42.96 34.84
CA GLU A 612 -0.55 -43.59 35.46
C GLU A 612 -1.57 -44.00 34.38
N PRO A 613 -2.19 -45.18 34.47
CA PRO A 613 -3.25 -45.58 33.55
C PRO A 613 -4.50 -44.68 33.72
N PRO A 614 -5.25 -44.39 32.65
CA PRO A 614 -6.48 -43.60 32.73
C PRO A 614 -7.49 -44.25 33.68
N ARG A 615 -8.21 -43.47 34.49
CA ARG A 615 -9.17 -43.98 35.49
C ARG A 615 -10.42 -44.64 34.87
N ASP A 616 -10.88 -44.12 33.73
CA ASP A 616 -12.04 -44.60 32.97
C ASP A 616 -11.67 -44.77 31.48
N LEU A 617 -11.51 -46.01 31.01
CA LEU A 617 -11.41 -46.30 29.58
C LEU A 617 -12.80 -46.69 29.06
N ILE A 618 -13.42 -45.82 28.27
CA ILE A 618 -14.75 -46.05 27.70
C ILE A 618 -14.59 -46.43 26.23
N ILE A 619 -14.92 -47.66 25.90
CA ILE A 619 -14.92 -48.15 24.52
C ILE A 619 -16.37 -48.38 24.13
N GLU A 620 -16.92 -47.52 23.27
CA GLU A 620 -18.35 -47.54 23.00
C GLU A 620 -18.75 -48.61 21.96
N GLN A 621 -17.86 -48.96 21.01
CA GLN A 621 -18.00 -50.11 20.07
C GLN A 621 -16.63 -50.59 19.57
N LEU A 622 -16.42 -51.91 19.42
CA LEU A 622 -15.19 -52.52 18.84
C LEU A 622 -15.52 -53.32 17.58
N LEU A 623 -14.68 -53.18 16.54
CA LEU A 623 -14.70 -54.01 15.33
C LEU A 623 -13.52 -55.00 15.30
N PRO A 624 -13.58 -56.08 14.49
CA PRO A 624 -12.48 -57.04 14.35
C PRO A 624 -11.21 -56.36 13.83
N GLY A 625 -10.06 -56.57 14.50
CA GLY A 625 -8.75 -56.05 14.08
C GLY A 625 -8.16 -54.93 14.95
N PHE A 626 -8.90 -54.42 15.94
CA PHE A 626 -8.40 -53.45 16.91
C PHE A 626 -7.49 -54.12 17.96
N VAL A 627 -6.31 -53.55 18.25
CA VAL A 627 -5.40 -54.05 19.28
C VAL A 627 -5.00 -52.91 20.23
N LEU A 628 -5.28 -53.09 21.53
CA LEU A 628 -4.90 -52.14 22.57
C LEU A 628 -3.68 -52.67 23.33
N PHE A 629 -2.65 -51.85 23.50
CA PHE A 629 -1.46 -52.16 24.30
C PHE A 629 -1.36 -51.22 25.50
N ASN A 630 -0.91 -51.73 26.65
CA ASN A 630 -0.42 -50.85 27.71
C ASN A 630 1.02 -50.42 27.41
N GLY A 631 1.50 -49.37 28.08
CA GLY A 631 2.84 -48.78 27.93
C GLY A 631 4.03 -49.71 28.22
N ARG A 632 3.79 -51.02 28.38
CA ARG A 632 4.80 -52.08 28.47
C ARG A 632 4.75 -53.05 27.28
N GLY A 633 3.96 -52.77 26.24
CA GLY A 633 3.81 -53.61 25.06
C GLY A 633 3.04 -54.90 25.31
N THR A 634 2.30 -55.02 26.42
CA THR A 634 1.43 -56.17 26.66
C THR A 634 0.03 -55.86 26.12
N GLY A 635 -0.52 -56.75 25.28
CA GLY A 635 -1.84 -56.61 24.70
C GLY A 635 -2.93 -56.67 25.78
N LEU A 636 -3.72 -55.61 25.88
CA LEU A 636 -4.89 -55.49 26.75
C LEU A 636 -6.14 -56.15 26.14
N LEU A 637 -6.22 -56.20 24.81
CA LEU A 637 -7.30 -56.83 24.03
C LEU A 637 -6.70 -57.55 22.81
N ASP A 638 -7.10 -58.82 22.58
CA ASP A 638 -6.66 -59.65 21.47
C ASP A 638 -7.79 -59.80 20.43
N PRO A 639 -7.57 -59.43 19.15
CA PRO A 639 -8.56 -59.54 18.08
C PRO A 639 -8.99 -60.98 17.75
N SER A 640 -8.32 -62.00 18.31
CA SER A 640 -8.71 -63.41 18.16
C SER A 640 -9.99 -63.80 18.92
N LYS A 641 -10.53 -62.92 19.79
CA LYS A 641 -11.75 -63.19 20.57
C LYS A 641 -12.97 -62.45 20.01
N SER A 642 -14.06 -63.20 19.81
CA SER A 642 -15.32 -62.73 19.20
C SER A 642 -15.99 -61.60 20.00
N ALA A 643 -16.67 -60.70 19.28
CA ALA A 643 -17.48 -59.62 19.83
C ALA A 643 -18.44 -60.12 20.93
N GLY A 644 -18.25 -59.63 22.15
CA GLY A 644 -19.13 -59.93 23.30
C GLY A 644 -18.42 -60.36 24.60
N GLN A 645 -17.11 -60.66 24.59
CA GLN A 645 -16.38 -60.90 25.84
C GLN A 645 -15.64 -59.63 26.30
N PHE A 646 -16.33 -58.82 27.10
CA PHE A 646 -15.71 -57.69 27.79
C PHE A 646 -14.80 -58.19 28.91
N VAL A 647 -13.50 -57.90 28.83
CA VAL A 647 -12.62 -57.95 30.01
C VAL A 647 -12.74 -56.62 30.72
N ALA A 648 -13.77 -56.50 31.56
CA ALA A 648 -13.82 -55.46 32.58
C ALA A 648 -12.95 -55.92 33.76
N ALA A 649 -11.70 -55.44 33.80
CA ALA A 649 -10.94 -55.10 35.02
C ALA A 649 -9.46 -54.98 34.67
N VAL A 650 -8.98 -53.75 34.47
CA VAL A 650 -7.56 -53.44 34.66
C VAL A 650 -7.49 -52.36 35.73
N LEU A 651 -7.64 -52.79 36.99
CA LEU A 651 -7.19 -52.00 38.12
C LEU A 651 -5.71 -52.29 38.33
N ALA A 652 -4.88 -51.26 38.19
CA ALA A 652 -3.47 -51.33 38.45
C ALA A 652 -3.21 -51.67 39.93
N ASN A 653 -2.36 -52.66 40.15
CA ASN A 653 -1.83 -53.02 41.46
C ASN A 653 -0.70 -52.03 41.83
N PRO A 654 -0.80 -51.23 42.91
CA PRO A 654 0.38 -50.60 43.50
C PRO A 654 1.17 -51.66 44.27
N ALA A 655 2.47 -51.74 44.02
CA ALA A 655 3.35 -52.79 44.53
C ALA A 655 3.11 -53.14 46.02
N GLY A 656 2.52 -54.32 46.24
CA GLY A 656 2.55 -55.03 47.51
C GLY A 656 1.28 -54.93 48.37
N GLN A 657 0.23 -55.66 48.02
CA GLN A 657 -0.59 -56.46 48.94
C GLN A 657 -1.54 -57.40 48.16
N GLU A 658 -1.66 -58.65 48.63
CA GLU A 658 -2.58 -59.65 48.07
C GLU A 658 -4.02 -59.42 48.55
N VAL A 659 -4.95 -60.03 47.79
CA VAL A 659 -6.38 -60.32 48.06
C VAL A 659 -7.38 -59.31 47.49
N PHE A 660 -8.18 -59.76 46.51
CA PHE A 660 -9.64 -59.67 46.64
C PHE A 660 -10.39 -60.77 45.87
N GLU A 661 -11.40 -61.29 46.56
CA GLU A 661 -12.34 -62.35 46.19
C GLU A 661 -13.28 -61.95 45.05
N ALA A 662 -13.63 -62.97 44.25
CA ALA A 662 -14.73 -62.93 43.29
C ALA A 662 -16.08 -63.09 44.01
N ILE A 663 -17.11 -62.37 43.55
CA ILE A 663 -18.52 -62.68 43.82
C ILE A 663 -19.21 -62.99 42.50
N GLU A 664 -19.63 -64.25 42.36
CA GLU A 664 -20.56 -64.77 41.36
C GLU A 664 -22.00 -64.29 41.62
N SER A 665 -22.81 -64.14 40.56
CA SER A 665 -24.24 -64.52 40.56
C SER A 665 -24.77 -64.69 39.13
N ASP A 666 -25.01 -65.97 38.77
CA ASP A 666 -26.05 -66.63 37.92
C ASP A 666 -26.56 -65.92 36.64
N ILE A 667 -26.40 -66.45 35.41
CA ILE A 667 -26.95 -67.67 34.76
C ILE A 667 -28.48 -67.81 34.87
N ILE A 668 -29.22 -67.52 33.77
CA ILE A 668 -30.19 -68.41 33.07
C ILE A 668 -30.76 -67.69 31.83
N GLU A 669 -30.43 -68.20 30.63
CA GLU A 669 -31.31 -68.55 29.49
C GLU A 669 -30.37 -68.86 28.30
N THR A 670 -30.43 -70.00 27.62
CA THR A 670 -31.50 -70.33 26.68
C THR A 670 -31.37 -71.79 26.19
N LEU A 671 -32.54 -72.42 25.92
CA LEU A 671 -32.83 -73.52 24.97
C LEU A 671 -33.15 -74.93 25.54
N GLY A 672 -34.47 -75.17 25.66
CA GLY A 672 -35.15 -76.33 25.02
C GLY A 672 -35.67 -77.44 25.95
N ASP A 673 -37.00 -77.60 26.06
CA ASP A 673 -37.81 -78.63 25.35
C ASP A 673 -39.32 -78.47 25.67
N PRO A 674 -40.30 -79.06 24.93
CA PRO A 674 -41.62 -78.51 24.70
C PRO A 674 -42.70 -79.42 25.34
N SER A 675 -43.98 -79.17 25.01
CA SER A 675 -45.17 -79.93 25.45
C SER A 675 -45.48 -79.73 26.94
N GLY A 676 -46.65 -79.32 27.39
CA GLY A 676 -47.99 -79.35 26.85
C GLY A 676 -48.89 -79.60 28.07
N GLN A 677 -50.11 -79.05 28.04
CA GLN A 677 -51.27 -79.36 28.89
C GLN A 677 -51.71 -78.32 29.94
N ILE A 678 -52.95 -77.86 29.70
CA ILE A 678 -54.07 -77.62 30.64
C ILE A 678 -54.02 -76.26 31.35
N GLU A 679 -54.76 -75.27 30.81
CA GLU A 679 -56.16 -74.90 31.17
C GLU A 679 -56.20 -74.08 32.46
N GLU A 680 -56.59 -72.80 32.37
CA GLU A 680 -57.87 -72.27 32.87
C GLU A 680 -57.61 -71.59 34.24
N GLU A 681 -57.71 -70.26 34.40
CA GLU A 681 -58.93 -69.45 34.39
C GLU A 681 -58.61 -67.94 34.30
N LEU A 682 -59.42 -67.23 33.50
CA LEU A 682 -60.09 -65.94 33.75
C LEU A 682 -59.23 -64.69 34.09
N ARG A 683 -59.20 -63.56 33.35
CA ARG A 683 -60.20 -62.65 32.71
C ARG A 683 -60.23 -61.30 33.45
N LEU A 684 -60.19 -60.21 32.66
CA LEU A 684 -60.66 -58.82 32.94
C LEU A 684 -59.80 -58.00 33.91
N GLU A 685 -59.55 -56.69 33.76
CA GLU A 685 -60.08 -55.54 32.99
C GLU A 685 -58.91 -54.50 32.99
N GLU A 686 -58.53 -53.85 31.88
CA GLU A 686 -59.02 -52.56 31.34
C GLU A 686 -58.77 -51.30 32.21
N GLU A 687 -58.50 -50.18 31.49
CA GLU A 687 -58.37 -48.76 31.91
C GLU A 687 -57.01 -48.28 32.45
N GLU A 688 -56.23 -47.49 31.70
CA GLU A 688 -56.32 -46.02 31.44
C GLU A 688 -55.20 -45.31 32.26
N THR A 689 -54.61 -44.16 31.94
CA THR A 689 -54.52 -43.24 30.80
C THR A 689 -53.29 -42.36 31.06
N SER A 690 -52.72 -41.79 30.00
CA SER A 690 -51.60 -40.84 30.02
C SER A 690 -51.88 -39.55 30.83
N PRO A 691 -50.85 -38.85 31.36
CA PRO A 691 -51.02 -37.60 32.10
C PRO A 691 -51.45 -36.43 31.21
N SER A 692 -52.47 -35.70 31.65
CA SER A 692 -53.06 -34.53 31.00
C SER A 692 -52.19 -33.28 31.05
N GLN A 693 -52.23 -32.50 29.97
CA GLN A 693 -51.58 -31.20 29.74
C GLN A 693 -52.05 -30.06 30.69
N GLN A 694 -52.70 -30.35 31.81
CA GLN A 694 -53.18 -29.35 32.77
C GLN A 694 -52.16 -28.99 33.86
N ASP A 695 -51.11 -29.80 34.05
CA ASP A 695 -50.08 -29.51 35.07
C ASP A 695 -49.00 -28.52 34.59
N GLN A 696 -48.92 -28.23 33.28
CA GLN A 696 -47.93 -27.30 32.72
C GLN A 696 -48.40 -25.84 32.71
N GLU A 697 -49.72 -25.57 32.71
CA GLU A 697 -50.26 -24.20 32.71
C GLU A 697 -50.41 -23.60 34.12
N GLU A 698 -50.38 -24.42 35.18
CA GLU A 698 -50.46 -23.93 36.57
C GLU A 698 -49.09 -23.51 37.15
N GLU A 699 -47.98 -23.99 36.57
CA GLU A 699 -46.61 -23.59 36.96
C GLU A 699 -46.17 -22.26 36.29
N GLU A 700 -46.67 -21.95 35.09
CA GLU A 700 -46.43 -20.65 34.44
C GLU A 700 -47.24 -19.49 35.06
N ARG A 701 -48.40 -19.77 35.68
CA ARG A 701 -49.17 -18.78 36.43
C ARG A 701 -48.51 -18.37 37.75
N LYS A 702 -47.76 -19.27 38.40
CA LYS A 702 -47.03 -18.97 39.65
C LYS A 702 -45.75 -18.16 39.44
N ARG A 703 -45.14 -18.20 38.25
CA ARG A 703 -43.93 -17.41 37.92
C ARG A 703 -44.20 -15.95 37.52
N ARG A 704 -45.45 -15.58 37.18
CA ARG A 704 -45.82 -14.20 36.77
C ARG A 704 -46.29 -13.28 37.91
N GLN A 705 -46.28 -13.72 39.17
CA GLN A 705 -46.75 -12.91 40.32
C GLN A 705 -45.70 -12.55 41.38
N SER A 706 -44.39 -12.86 41.21
CA SER A 706 -43.35 -12.50 42.18
C SER A 706 -42.36 -11.41 41.73
N GLY A 707 -42.76 -10.55 40.78
CA GLY A 707 -41.87 -9.55 40.16
C GLY A 707 -42.32 -8.09 40.27
N GLN A 708 -43.06 -7.70 41.32
CA GLN A 708 -43.28 -6.30 41.69
C GLN A 708 -43.44 -6.18 43.22
N GLN A 709 -42.33 -5.97 43.91
CA GLN A 709 -42.24 -5.13 45.12
C GLN A 709 -40.82 -4.60 45.26
#